data_AF-J4C355-F1
#
_entry.id   AF-J4C355-F1
#
_cell.length_a   1.000
_cell.length_b   1.000
_cell.length_c   1.000
_cell.angle_alpha   90.00
_cell.angle_beta   90.00
_cell.angle_gamma   90.00
#
_symmetry.space_group_name_H-M   'P 1'
#
loop_
_entity.id
_entity.type
_entity.pdbx_description
1 polymer ?
#
loop_
_entity_poly.entity_id
_entity_poly.type
_entity_poly.pdbx_seq_one_letter_code
_entity_poly.pdbx_strand_id
1 'polypeptide(L)'
;MILPILICLLTSSRASLIGSKCLFLCAIIGYRGWSVHGVTPSCLLKQHYAFLPRSSKQPEKKYAEENTNYRVRNIKRNIYNVKAPFDKEHAIEYFSSCLKASCKTFEPSEIPEGEILTLTKQVATLGPATNNAEAIKSLVDAGVDVFRLNFSHDSRLSKYMIAKTIRQLELTEAPANYPYRENFVVEHKSILGDIQGPKLRIGKFMPNLDVSGMFPGNKGCEFVELKEGDLFTFDPYDILGTKTRVQLDYPEILKQLKVGDKILLDDGNLSMKVVSTNPEVPSVTAVVRNDYKLFSRKGFSVPNVVLPVEFLDEKDVKDAIFCLAIGVDFLGVSFVQNKSDILYLINILNDFYKSEYYNQLLERLDNLDVETFEANREDTLVEDILNRYYHESFLPKKDMFKKLLPTENATGLAIIPKIEKQAALDDIHEILKVSDGLMVARGDLGIETDLANLPIVQKRLIQLCRVVYRKPCIVATQMLETMRSSPMPTRAEVSDVSNAVFDGADAVMLSAESATGEYPKDTVKIQRRILFTTERDPYFPTMQIIKEMLIDENLISSIKAQRPHLYQKMDNLLKIDIHHYNEFLNSKLHMKEALDRIADAFSKNDVDAIVVACDDGLELLQWVSSQRYVVPIVLLTRNPALSRQSQLTWGVKSHFLPEGVNPEDYFRFIVKHYPPNIHDVLFLKARGNQVQSFEMIHV
;
A
#
# COMPACT_ATOMS: atom_id res chain seq x y z
N MET A 1 0.35 27.65 -31.65
CA MET A 1 -0.43 27.47 -32.89
C MET A 1 -0.48 25.99 -33.23
N ILE A 2 -1.68 25.41 -33.08
CA ILE A 2 -2.36 24.42 -33.95
C ILE A 2 -1.61 23.14 -34.44
N LEU A 3 -2.29 22.02 -34.15
CA LEU A 3 -2.21 20.57 -34.48
C LEU A 3 -2.25 20.25 -36.03
N PRO A 4 -2.49 19.00 -36.52
CA PRO A 4 -1.63 17.82 -36.82
C PRO A 4 -1.71 17.30 -38.30
N ILE A 5 -1.09 16.15 -38.61
CA ILE A 5 -1.46 15.21 -39.71
C ILE A 5 -1.27 13.76 -39.18
N LEU A 6 -2.32 12.99 -38.82
CA LEU A 6 -3.24 12.12 -39.58
C LEU A 6 -2.61 11.02 -40.47
N ILE A 7 -2.65 9.75 -39.99
CA ILE A 7 -3.43 8.59 -40.49
C ILE A 7 -2.92 7.90 -41.77
N CYS A 8 -2.64 6.59 -41.64
CA CYS A 8 -3.23 5.59 -42.54
C CYS A 8 -3.45 4.26 -41.80
N LEU A 9 -4.71 3.83 -41.83
CA LEU A 9 -5.32 2.63 -41.27
C LEU A 9 -5.49 1.58 -42.39
N LEU A 10 -5.70 0.33 -41.96
CA LEU A 10 -6.40 -0.79 -42.63
C LEU A 10 -5.59 -1.98 -43.21
N THR A 11 -5.77 -3.11 -42.50
CA THR A 11 -6.18 -4.45 -42.97
C THR A 11 -5.19 -5.28 -43.80
N SER A 12 -4.77 -6.43 -43.28
CA SER A 12 -5.52 -7.70 -43.45
C SER A 12 -4.80 -8.89 -42.81
N SER A 13 -5.59 -9.92 -42.54
CA SER A 13 -5.31 -11.16 -41.83
C SER A 13 -4.44 -12.18 -42.58
N ARG A 14 -3.78 -13.03 -41.76
CA ARG A 14 -3.39 -14.44 -41.95
C ARG A 14 -2.04 -14.80 -42.61
N ALA A 15 -1.28 -15.53 -41.79
CA ALA A 15 -0.57 -16.79 -42.06
C ALA A 15 0.87 -16.73 -42.62
N SER A 16 1.80 -17.10 -41.71
CA SER A 16 2.92 -18.05 -41.89
C SER A 16 3.88 -17.87 -43.07
N LEU A 17 5.15 -17.57 -42.79
CA LEU A 17 6.28 -18.51 -42.92
C LEU A 17 7.60 -17.80 -42.55
N ILE A 18 8.35 -18.43 -41.64
CA ILE A 18 9.79 -18.72 -41.70
C ILE A 18 10.74 -17.61 -42.22
N GLY A 19 11.65 -17.20 -41.32
CA GLY A 19 13.07 -17.06 -41.67
C GLY A 19 13.64 -15.65 -41.76
N SER A 20 14.38 -15.27 -40.71
CA SER A 20 15.67 -14.57 -40.76
C SER A 20 15.79 -13.18 -41.41
N LYS A 21 16.34 -12.26 -40.61
CA LYS A 21 17.01 -10.97 -40.92
C LYS A 21 16.17 -9.70 -40.69
N CYS A 22 16.40 -9.07 -39.55
CA CYS A 22 16.25 -7.61 -39.38
C CYS A 22 17.48 -7.04 -38.65
N LEU A 23 18.52 -6.79 -39.45
CA LEU A 23 19.48 -5.71 -39.26
C LEU A 23 19.01 -4.64 -40.24
N PHE A 24 18.63 -3.43 -39.77
CA PHE A 24 18.71 -2.13 -40.45
C PHE A 24 17.71 -1.14 -39.82
N LEU A 25 18.22 -0.13 -39.10
CA LEU A 25 18.07 1.28 -39.50
C LEU A 25 18.78 2.20 -38.48
N CYS A 26 19.94 2.71 -38.87
CA CYS A 26 20.51 3.96 -38.39
C CYS A 26 21.35 4.52 -39.54
N ALA A 27 20.80 5.46 -40.31
CA ALA A 27 21.59 6.42 -41.10
C ALA A 27 20.68 7.43 -41.83
N ILE A 28 20.43 8.60 -41.23
CA ILE A 28 20.50 9.95 -41.82
C ILE A 28 20.68 10.85 -40.57
N ILE A 29 21.76 11.59 -40.26
CA ILE A 29 22.58 12.62 -40.93
C ILE A 29 23.88 12.64 -40.08
N GLY A 30 25.11 12.39 -40.55
CA GLY A 30 25.93 13.27 -41.40
C GLY A 30 26.81 14.20 -40.55
N TYR A 31 28.12 13.92 -40.43
CA TYR A 31 29.21 14.87 -40.73
C TYR A 31 30.60 14.21 -40.66
N ARG A 32 31.50 14.75 -41.47
CA ARG A 32 32.74 14.19 -42.01
C ARG A 32 33.93 14.14 -41.05
N GLY A 33 34.76 13.10 -41.23
CA GLY A 33 36.21 13.25 -41.33
C GLY A 33 37.05 12.61 -40.23
N TRP A 34 37.51 11.38 -40.44
CA TRP A 34 38.95 11.00 -40.41
C TRP A 34 39.14 9.52 -40.76
N SER A 35 40.26 9.28 -41.44
CA SER A 35 40.67 8.05 -42.13
C SER A 35 41.01 6.89 -41.18
N VAL A 36 40.47 5.71 -41.46
CA VAL A 36 40.93 4.41 -40.93
C VAL A 36 41.77 3.73 -42.00
N HIS A 37 42.99 3.32 -41.65
CA HIS A 37 43.75 2.32 -42.40
C HIS A 37 43.73 1.00 -41.63
N GLY A 38 43.21 -0.03 -42.31
CA GLY A 38 43.70 -1.40 -42.24
C GLY A 38 43.17 -2.29 -41.12
N VAL A 39 42.12 -3.06 -41.39
CA VAL A 39 42.11 -4.53 -41.19
C VAL A 39 41.18 -5.17 -42.23
N THR A 40 41.72 -6.06 -43.05
CA THR A 40 41.00 -6.93 -43.99
C THR A 40 40.38 -8.16 -43.31
N PRO A 41 39.22 -8.67 -43.79
CA PRO A 41 38.53 -9.82 -43.22
C PRO A 41 38.95 -11.14 -43.89
N SER A 42 39.15 -12.20 -43.12
CA SER A 42 39.19 -13.56 -43.68
C SER A 42 38.60 -14.61 -42.74
N CYS A 43 37.57 -15.26 -43.30
CA CYS A 43 37.16 -16.66 -43.11
C CYS A 43 36.20 -17.03 -41.97
N LEU A 44 34.92 -16.98 -42.36
CA LEU A 44 33.83 -17.86 -41.94
C LEU A 44 34.05 -19.34 -42.32
N LEU A 45 33.49 -20.21 -41.47
CA LEU A 45 32.86 -21.51 -41.77
C LEU A 45 33.71 -22.69 -42.26
N LYS A 46 33.76 -23.74 -41.43
CA LYS A 46 33.52 -25.14 -41.84
C LYS A 46 33.09 -26.00 -40.65
N GLN A 47 31.81 -26.39 -40.63
CA GLN A 47 31.33 -27.58 -39.94
C GLN A 47 31.80 -28.82 -40.70
N HIS A 48 32.31 -29.83 -40.00
CA HIS A 48 32.14 -31.23 -40.38
C HIS A 48 32.12 -32.14 -39.15
N TYR A 49 31.10 -33.00 -39.12
CA TYR A 49 30.91 -34.16 -38.26
C TYR A 49 32.09 -35.14 -38.33
N ALA A 50 32.51 -35.69 -37.18
CA ALA A 50 33.13 -37.01 -37.08
C ALA A 50 33.20 -37.54 -35.62
N PHE A 51 32.55 -38.68 -35.40
CA PHE A 51 32.87 -39.75 -34.44
C PHE A 51 32.73 -39.53 -32.91
N LEU A 52 31.66 -40.13 -32.38
CA LEU A 52 31.60 -40.71 -31.03
C LEU A 52 32.64 -41.85 -30.89
N PRO A 53 33.15 -42.06 -29.66
CA PRO A 53 32.99 -43.37 -29.06
C PRO A 53 32.22 -43.30 -27.74
N ARG A 54 31.30 -44.26 -27.59
CA ARG A 54 30.62 -44.57 -26.32
C ARG A 54 31.65 -45.02 -25.29
N SER A 55 31.59 -44.42 -24.10
CA SER A 55 31.46 -45.07 -22.79
C SER A 55 32.26 -44.33 -21.71
N SER A 56 31.54 -43.77 -20.74
CA SER A 56 31.72 -44.04 -19.32
C SER A 56 30.81 -43.07 -18.54
N LYS A 57 30.07 -43.64 -17.60
CA LYS A 57 29.16 -42.95 -16.69
C LYS A 57 29.94 -41.96 -15.82
N GLN A 58 29.51 -40.70 -15.72
CA GLN A 58 29.67 -39.84 -14.54
C GLN A 58 28.72 -38.60 -14.61
N PRO A 59 28.29 -38.02 -13.48
CA PRO A 59 27.01 -37.32 -13.36
C PRO A 59 27.07 -35.81 -13.68
N GLU A 60 26.30 -35.36 -14.68
CA GLU A 60 26.16 -33.95 -15.10
C GLU A 60 25.19 -33.11 -14.25
N LYS A 61 24.76 -33.56 -13.06
CA LYS A 61 23.78 -32.79 -12.25
C LYS A 61 24.38 -31.74 -11.30
N LYS A 62 25.70 -31.67 -11.10
CA LYS A 62 26.31 -30.72 -10.15
C LYS A 62 26.87 -29.42 -10.78
N TYR A 63 27.14 -29.43 -12.09
CA TYR A 63 27.80 -28.30 -12.77
C TYR A 63 26.85 -27.19 -13.28
N ALA A 64 25.54 -27.46 -13.36
CA ALA A 64 24.55 -26.48 -13.81
C ALA A 64 24.02 -25.58 -12.67
N GLU A 65 23.90 -26.12 -11.44
CA GLU A 65 23.45 -25.36 -10.26
C GLU A 65 24.53 -24.39 -9.75
N GLU A 66 25.80 -24.83 -9.72
CA GLU A 66 26.93 -23.99 -9.28
C GLU A 66 27.16 -22.78 -10.20
N ASN A 67 26.98 -22.93 -11.52
CA ASN A 67 27.11 -21.82 -12.47
C ASN A 67 25.94 -20.82 -12.44
N THR A 68 24.74 -21.27 -12.07
CA THR A 68 23.56 -20.41 -11.95
C THR A 68 23.65 -19.58 -10.67
N ASN A 69 24.05 -20.19 -9.56
CA ASN A 69 24.30 -19.51 -8.29
C ASN A 69 25.49 -18.53 -8.39
N TYR A 70 26.57 -18.89 -9.10
CA TYR A 70 27.70 -18.00 -9.33
C TYR A 70 27.32 -16.74 -10.14
N ARG A 71 26.45 -16.87 -11.16
CA ARG A 71 25.99 -15.74 -11.98
C ARG A 71 25.02 -14.82 -11.23
N VAL A 72 24.10 -15.37 -10.42
CA VAL A 72 23.20 -14.57 -9.57
C VAL A 72 23.99 -13.82 -8.48
N ARG A 73 25.02 -14.43 -7.90
CA ARG A 73 25.94 -13.81 -6.92
C ARG A 73 26.68 -12.60 -7.49
N ASN A 74 27.18 -12.69 -8.73
CA ASN A 74 27.85 -11.55 -9.38
C ASN A 74 26.88 -10.41 -9.75
N ILE A 75 25.62 -10.73 -10.06
CA ILE A 75 24.58 -9.72 -10.32
C ILE A 75 24.24 -8.94 -9.04
N LYS A 76 24.06 -9.62 -7.89
CA LYS A 76 23.83 -8.96 -6.59
C LYS A 76 24.96 -7.98 -6.24
N ARG A 77 26.23 -8.39 -6.38
CA ARG A 77 27.40 -7.51 -6.12
C ARG A 77 27.49 -6.28 -7.02
N ASN A 78 27.02 -6.38 -8.26
CA ASN A 78 27.10 -5.28 -9.24
C ASN A 78 25.91 -4.31 -9.15
N ILE A 79 24.72 -4.75 -8.74
CA ILE A 79 23.52 -3.89 -8.65
C ILE A 79 23.69 -2.80 -7.57
N TYR A 80 24.28 -3.12 -6.42
CA TYR A 80 24.49 -2.14 -5.34
C TYR A 80 25.73 -1.25 -5.52
N ASN A 81 26.54 -1.50 -6.57
CA ASN A 81 27.80 -0.79 -6.86
C ASN A 81 27.75 0.01 -8.18
N VAL A 82 26.57 0.30 -8.74
CA VAL A 82 26.46 1.02 -10.03
C VAL A 82 26.94 2.47 -9.89
N LYS A 83 28.24 2.68 -10.10
CA LYS A 83 28.89 3.99 -10.32
C LYS A 83 29.47 4.06 -11.73
N ALA A 84 28.64 4.02 -12.78
CA ALA A 84 28.94 4.49 -14.15
C ALA A 84 27.79 4.13 -15.12
N PRO A 85 27.59 4.88 -16.23
CA PRO A 85 26.70 4.46 -17.29
C PRO A 85 27.24 3.18 -17.94
N PHE A 86 26.42 2.14 -18.04
CA PHE A 86 26.71 0.96 -18.85
C PHE A 86 27.02 1.38 -20.28
N ASP A 87 28.09 0.84 -20.87
CA ASP A 87 28.21 0.91 -22.33
C ASP A 87 27.10 0.08 -23.00
N LYS A 88 26.97 0.22 -24.32
CA LYS A 88 25.90 -0.43 -25.08
C LYS A 88 25.92 -1.97 -24.94
N GLU A 89 27.10 -2.57 -24.85
CA GLU A 89 27.25 -4.03 -24.78
C GLU A 89 26.83 -4.55 -23.40
N HIS A 90 27.27 -3.89 -22.33
CA HIS A 90 26.84 -4.22 -20.98
C HIS A 90 25.34 -4.00 -20.77
N ALA A 91 24.76 -2.94 -21.36
CA ALA A 91 23.31 -2.73 -21.30
C ALA A 91 22.53 -3.85 -22.00
N ILE A 92 22.98 -4.28 -23.19
CA ILE A 92 22.38 -5.42 -23.91
C ILE A 92 22.48 -6.69 -23.08
N GLU A 93 23.65 -6.98 -22.50
CA GLU A 93 23.85 -8.16 -21.66
C GLU A 93 22.97 -8.13 -20.42
N TYR A 94 22.88 -6.99 -19.73
CA TYR A 94 22.04 -6.78 -18.56
C TYR A 94 20.56 -7.04 -18.88
N PHE A 95 19.99 -6.32 -19.85
CA PHE A 95 18.57 -6.48 -20.20
C PHE A 95 18.27 -7.88 -20.76
N SER A 96 19.18 -8.47 -21.54
CA SER A 96 19.02 -9.84 -22.01
C SER A 96 19.04 -10.86 -20.88
N SER A 97 19.84 -10.62 -19.83
CA SER A 97 19.90 -11.47 -18.65
C SER A 97 18.63 -11.35 -17.80
N CYS A 98 18.12 -10.13 -17.60
CA CYS A 98 16.80 -9.89 -16.98
C CYS A 98 15.71 -10.64 -17.76
N LEU A 99 15.61 -10.45 -19.08
CA LEU A 99 14.63 -11.14 -19.92
C LEU A 99 14.73 -12.67 -19.80
N LYS A 100 15.94 -13.23 -19.86
CA LYS A 100 16.15 -14.67 -19.69
C LYS A 100 15.71 -15.17 -18.31
N ALA A 101 15.88 -14.36 -17.27
CA ALA A 101 15.41 -14.69 -15.92
C ALA A 101 13.88 -14.63 -15.83
N SER A 102 13.25 -13.56 -16.32
CA SER A 102 11.79 -13.37 -16.29
C SER A 102 11.04 -14.35 -17.20
N CYS A 103 11.66 -14.80 -18.29
CA CYS A 103 11.08 -15.76 -19.24
C CYS A 103 11.30 -17.24 -18.86
N LYS A 104 11.98 -17.55 -17.74
CA LYS A 104 11.98 -18.93 -17.24
C LYS A 104 10.53 -19.32 -16.94
N THR A 105 10.04 -20.32 -17.66
CA THR A 105 8.75 -20.94 -17.40
C THR A 105 8.80 -21.53 -16.00
N PHE A 106 8.27 -20.81 -15.01
CA PHE A 106 7.80 -21.48 -13.81
C PHE A 106 6.73 -22.47 -14.26
N GLU A 107 6.92 -23.76 -14.03
CA GLU A 107 5.79 -24.67 -14.08
C GLU A 107 4.76 -24.13 -13.08
N PRO A 108 3.47 -23.97 -13.46
CA PRO A 108 2.45 -23.39 -12.60
C PRO A 108 2.27 -24.09 -11.23
N SER A 109 2.88 -25.25 -11.04
CA SER A 109 2.89 -26.13 -9.86
C SER A 109 4.12 -26.03 -8.95
N GLU A 110 5.10 -25.15 -9.22
CA GLU A 110 6.35 -25.06 -8.42
C GLU A 110 6.44 -23.78 -7.57
N ILE A 111 5.38 -23.40 -6.84
CA ILE A 111 5.61 -22.59 -5.64
C ILE A 111 5.83 -23.61 -4.53
N PRO A 112 7.04 -23.76 -3.98
CA PRO A 112 7.29 -24.78 -2.97
C PRO A 112 6.34 -24.53 -1.78
N GLU A 113 5.53 -25.53 -1.43
CA GLU A 113 4.73 -25.48 -0.21
C GLU A 113 5.67 -25.24 0.97
N GLY A 114 5.49 -24.09 1.64
CA GLY A 114 6.35 -23.67 2.77
C GLY A 114 7.36 -22.56 2.48
N GLU A 115 7.59 -22.15 1.22
CA GLU A 115 8.58 -21.11 0.86
C GLU A 115 7.98 -19.90 0.14
N ILE A 116 7.05 -19.17 0.77
CA ILE A 116 6.61 -17.88 0.21
C ILE A 116 6.85 -16.76 1.22
N LEU A 117 8.12 -16.44 1.45
CA LEU A 117 8.46 -15.16 2.05
C LEU A 117 8.39 -14.09 0.95
N THR A 118 7.33 -13.27 0.98
CA THR A 118 7.28 -12.00 0.26
C THR A 118 7.78 -10.90 1.18
N LEU A 119 8.36 -9.88 0.58
CA LEU A 119 8.86 -8.70 1.28
C LEU A 119 7.77 -7.62 1.34
N THR A 120 7.02 -7.42 0.25
CA THR A 120 5.80 -6.61 0.26
C THR A 120 4.75 -7.30 1.10
N LYS A 121 4.11 -6.49 1.95
CA LYS A 121 3.10 -6.89 2.92
C LYS A 121 1.73 -6.98 2.29
N GLN A 122 0.90 -7.86 2.84
CA GLN A 122 -0.44 -8.09 2.35
C GLN A 122 -1.48 -7.74 3.42
N VAL A 123 -2.35 -6.80 3.08
CA VAL A 123 -3.49 -6.39 3.90
C VAL A 123 -4.75 -7.05 3.35
N ALA A 124 -5.53 -7.73 4.19
CA ALA A 124 -6.83 -8.29 3.81
C ALA A 124 -7.95 -7.69 4.67
N THR A 125 -9.01 -7.21 4.03
CA THR A 125 -10.19 -6.72 4.72
C THR A 125 -11.06 -7.90 5.16
N LEU A 126 -11.45 -7.93 6.43
CA LEU A 126 -12.39 -8.92 6.96
C LEU A 126 -13.83 -8.44 6.81
N GLY A 127 -14.71 -9.36 6.43
CA GLY A 127 -16.14 -9.10 6.28
C GLY A 127 -16.95 -10.39 6.32
N PRO A 128 -18.21 -10.38 5.86
CA PRO A 128 -19.12 -11.54 5.90
C PRO A 128 -18.54 -12.85 5.34
N ALA A 129 -17.67 -12.79 4.32
CA ALA A 129 -17.05 -14.00 3.75
C ALA A 129 -15.92 -14.57 4.64
N THR A 130 -15.40 -13.79 5.59
CA THR A 130 -14.17 -14.09 6.34
C THR A 130 -14.22 -13.65 7.81
N ASN A 131 -15.40 -13.67 8.45
CA ASN A 131 -15.60 -13.18 9.82
C ASN A 131 -15.58 -14.29 10.89
N ASN A 132 -15.31 -15.54 10.52
CA ASN A 132 -15.21 -16.67 11.45
C ASN A 132 -13.76 -17.18 11.59
N ALA A 133 -13.48 -17.90 12.68
CA ALA A 133 -12.13 -18.36 13.02
C ALA A 133 -11.48 -19.23 11.93
N GLU A 134 -12.22 -20.15 11.31
CA GLU A 134 -11.70 -21.02 10.25
C GLU A 134 -11.29 -20.22 9.01
N ALA A 135 -12.15 -19.29 8.59
CA ALA A 135 -11.88 -18.42 7.45
C ALA A 135 -10.68 -17.50 7.73
N ILE A 136 -10.60 -16.86 8.90
CA ILE A 136 -9.46 -16.02 9.30
C ILE A 136 -8.18 -16.86 9.31
N LYS A 137 -8.20 -18.07 9.89
CA LYS A 137 -7.05 -18.98 9.87
C LYS A 137 -6.62 -19.34 8.46
N SER A 138 -7.57 -19.56 7.55
CA SER A 138 -7.28 -19.85 6.15
C SER A 138 -6.57 -18.69 5.43
N LEU A 139 -6.85 -17.44 5.82
CA LEU A 139 -6.18 -16.24 5.31
C LEU A 139 -4.78 -16.07 5.91
N VAL A 140 -4.62 -16.36 7.21
CA VAL A 140 -3.29 -16.43 7.86
C VAL A 140 -2.40 -17.42 7.11
N ASP A 141 -2.91 -18.62 6.84
CA ASP A 141 -2.18 -19.68 6.14
C ASP A 141 -1.89 -19.34 4.67
N ALA A 142 -2.71 -18.48 4.06
CA ALA A 142 -2.47 -17.97 2.71
C ALA A 142 -1.42 -16.84 2.68
N GLY A 143 -1.02 -16.30 3.83
CA GLY A 143 0.08 -15.33 3.95
C GLY A 143 -0.35 -13.87 4.16
N VAL A 144 -1.51 -13.61 4.77
CA VAL A 144 -1.89 -12.25 5.20
C VAL A 144 -0.99 -11.77 6.34
N ASP A 145 -0.53 -10.53 6.25
CA ASP A 145 0.28 -9.85 7.27
C ASP A 145 -0.57 -8.94 8.18
N VAL A 146 -1.57 -8.27 7.60
CA VAL A 146 -2.43 -7.29 8.28
C VAL A 146 -3.90 -7.54 7.97
N PHE A 147 -4.74 -7.56 9.00
CA PHE A 147 -6.19 -7.61 8.86
C PHE A 147 -6.81 -6.23 9.01
N ARG A 148 -7.58 -5.81 8.01
CA ARG A 148 -8.35 -4.57 8.05
C ARG A 148 -9.77 -4.83 8.56
N LEU A 149 -10.17 -4.08 9.58
CA LEU A 149 -11.53 -4.02 10.10
C LEU A 149 -12.18 -2.72 9.63
N ASN A 150 -13.11 -2.80 8.69
CA ASN A 150 -13.82 -1.62 8.19
C ASN A 150 -15.03 -1.30 9.09
N PHE A 151 -14.99 -0.15 9.76
CA PHE A 151 -16.05 0.33 10.67
C PHE A 151 -17.20 1.06 9.97
N SER A 152 -17.18 1.16 8.63
CA SER A 152 -18.36 1.63 7.86
C SER A 152 -19.53 0.63 7.88
N HIS A 153 -19.29 -0.60 8.32
CA HIS A 153 -20.23 -1.71 8.34
C HIS A 153 -20.06 -2.54 9.61
N ASP A 154 -21.11 -3.28 9.97
CA ASP A 154 -21.20 -4.12 11.17
C ASP A 154 -21.12 -3.33 12.49
N SER A 155 -21.44 -3.99 13.60
CA SER A 155 -21.34 -3.37 14.92
C SER A 155 -19.91 -3.38 15.47
N ARG A 156 -19.62 -2.46 16.39
CA ARG A 156 -18.34 -2.35 17.10
C ARG A 156 -17.98 -3.66 17.81
N LEU A 157 -18.95 -4.26 18.50
CA LEU A 157 -18.74 -5.54 19.17
C LEU A 157 -18.41 -6.68 18.22
N SER A 158 -19.04 -6.74 17.03
CA SER A 158 -18.65 -7.74 16.03
C SER A 158 -17.17 -7.61 15.65
N LYS A 159 -16.66 -6.38 15.51
CA LYS A 159 -15.23 -6.13 15.23
C LYS A 159 -14.33 -6.52 16.41
N TYR A 160 -14.76 -6.28 17.65
CA TYR A 160 -14.04 -6.74 18.85
C TYR A 160 -13.89 -8.27 18.87
N MET A 161 -14.96 -9.01 18.56
CA MET A 161 -14.91 -10.47 18.52
C MET A 161 -13.96 -10.99 17.43
N ILE A 162 -13.94 -10.35 16.27
CA ILE A 162 -12.97 -10.65 15.20
C ILE A 162 -11.54 -10.38 15.69
N ALA A 163 -11.28 -9.22 16.32
CA ALA A 163 -9.97 -8.89 16.86
C ALA A 163 -9.50 -9.93 17.90
N LYS A 164 -10.39 -10.33 18.83
CA LYS A 164 -10.12 -11.37 19.82
C LYS A 164 -9.82 -12.72 19.15
N THR A 165 -10.56 -13.08 18.10
CA THR A 165 -10.31 -14.29 17.31
C THR A 165 -8.93 -14.27 16.67
N ILE A 166 -8.52 -13.14 16.07
CA ILE A 166 -7.17 -12.99 15.50
C ILE A 166 -6.11 -13.22 16.58
N ARG A 167 -6.26 -12.59 17.76
CA ARG A 167 -5.32 -12.77 18.88
C ARG A 167 -5.29 -14.21 19.39
N GLN A 168 -6.43 -14.90 19.42
CA GLN A 168 -6.47 -16.33 19.79
C GLN A 168 -5.76 -17.21 18.75
N LEU A 169 -5.89 -16.91 17.46
CA LEU A 169 -5.23 -17.67 16.39
C LEU A 169 -3.70 -17.47 16.37
N GLU A 170 -3.19 -16.38 16.95
CA GLU A 170 -1.75 -16.16 17.16
C GLU A 170 -1.16 -17.08 18.23
N LEU A 171 -2.00 -17.59 19.15
CA LEU A 171 -1.60 -18.53 20.20
C LEU A 171 -1.55 -19.94 19.61
N THR A 172 -0.38 -20.35 19.12
CA THR A 172 -0.15 -21.71 18.61
C THR A 172 0.61 -22.56 19.62
N GLU A 173 0.37 -23.87 19.63
CA GLU A 173 1.20 -24.79 20.42
C GLU A 173 2.65 -24.79 19.92
N ALA A 174 3.60 -24.64 20.84
CA ALA A 174 5.01 -24.78 20.53
C ALA A 174 5.33 -26.20 20.03
N PRO A 175 6.19 -26.37 19.00
CA PRO A 175 6.69 -27.69 18.62
C PRO A 175 7.22 -28.45 19.84
N ALA A 176 7.03 -29.78 19.88
CA ALA A 176 7.42 -30.59 21.02
C ALA A 176 8.91 -30.43 21.41
N ASN A 177 9.79 -30.08 20.47
CA ASN A 177 11.22 -29.88 20.74
C ASN A 177 11.63 -28.41 20.93
N TYR A 178 10.66 -27.49 21.06
CA TYR A 178 10.93 -26.08 21.29
C TYR A 178 11.31 -25.86 22.76
N PRO A 179 12.52 -25.35 23.07
CA PRO A 179 12.99 -25.23 24.45
C PRO A 179 12.29 -24.12 25.24
N TYR A 180 11.54 -23.23 24.57
CA TYR A 180 10.87 -22.08 25.18
C TYR A 180 9.34 -22.15 25.01
N ARG A 181 8.71 -23.29 25.39
CA ARG A 181 7.30 -23.58 25.07
C ARG A 181 6.28 -22.57 25.61
N GLU A 182 6.56 -21.96 26.76
CA GLU A 182 5.72 -20.92 27.34
C GLU A 182 5.76 -19.67 26.43
N ASN A 183 4.59 -19.21 25.96
CA ASN A 183 4.41 -18.03 25.11
C ASN A 183 4.94 -18.15 23.65
N PHE A 184 4.86 -19.34 23.04
CA PHE A 184 5.22 -19.51 21.63
C PHE A 184 4.21 -18.84 20.69
N VAL A 185 4.59 -17.70 20.15
CA VAL A 185 3.90 -17.03 19.05
C VAL A 185 4.78 -17.15 17.80
N VAL A 186 4.29 -17.83 16.76
CA VAL A 186 5.03 -17.98 15.49
C VAL A 186 5.18 -16.64 14.78
N GLU A 187 4.10 -15.86 14.72
CA GLU A 187 4.06 -14.56 14.05
C GLU A 187 2.81 -13.80 14.52
N HIS A 188 2.98 -12.54 14.95
CA HIS A 188 1.84 -11.68 15.23
C HIS A 188 1.24 -11.13 13.93
N LYS A 189 -0.08 -10.95 13.92
CA LYS A 189 -0.80 -10.28 12.84
C LYS A 189 -1.17 -8.87 13.26
N SER A 190 -1.01 -7.94 12.34
CA SER A 190 -1.42 -6.56 12.60
C SER A 190 -2.92 -6.39 12.37
N ILE A 191 -3.56 -5.52 13.14
CA ILE A 191 -4.95 -5.12 12.95
C ILE A 191 -5.00 -3.64 12.57
N LEU A 192 -5.62 -3.33 11.44
CA LEU A 192 -5.91 -1.97 10.99
C LEU A 192 -7.41 -1.69 11.14
N GLY A 193 -7.80 -0.85 12.08
CA GLY A 193 -9.16 -0.33 12.17
C GLY A 193 -9.34 0.83 11.17
N ASP A 194 -10.33 0.78 10.29
CA ASP A 194 -10.57 1.81 9.27
C ASP A 194 -11.90 2.51 9.54
N ILE A 195 -11.84 3.78 9.95
CA ILE A 195 -13.01 4.62 10.24
C ILE A 195 -13.54 5.28 8.97
N GLN A 196 -14.85 5.51 8.95
CA GLN A 196 -15.57 5.83 7.72
C GLN A 196 -15.28 7.23 7.18
N GLY A 197 -15.17 8.23 8.06
CA GLY A 197 -15.07 9.63 7.70
C GLY A 197 -16.35 10.19 7.04
N PRO A 198 -16.37 11.49 6.70
CA PRO A 198 -17.54 12.21 6.23
C PRO A 198 -17.87 11.89 4.76
N LYS A 199 -18.38 10.67 4.49
CA LYS A 199 -18.79 10.26 3.14
C LYS A 199 -20.15 10.88 2.79
N LEU A 200 -20.12 11.94 1.99
CA LEU A 200 -21.32 12.64 1.51
C LEU A 200 -22.20 11.74 0.65
N ARG A 201 -23.51 11.80 0.89
CA ARG A 201 -24.52 11.03 0.16
C ARG A 201 -25.74 11.88 -0.13
N ILE A 202 -26.34 11.65 -1.29
CA ILE A 202 -27.65 12.23 -1.62
C ILE A 202 -28.78 11.56 -0.84
N GLY A 203 -29.94 12.21 -0.78
CA GLY A 203 -31.17 11.70 -0.19
C GLY A 203 -31.78 10.50 -0.93
N LYS A 204 -33.03 10.20 -0.58
CA LYS A 204 -33.81 9.14 -1.23
C LYS A 204 -34.63 9.68 -2.38
N PHE A 205 -34.90 8.86 -3.39
CA PHE A 205 -35.86 9.14 -4.45
C PHE A 205 -37.24 8.58 -4.13
N MET A 206 -38.27 9.09 -4.81
CA MET A 206 -39.58 8.44 -4.83
C MET A 206 -39.45 6.99 -5.34
N PRO A 207 -40.14 6.02 -4.73
CA PRO A 207 -40.16 4.63 -5.22
C PRO A 207 -40.80 4.54 -6.61
N ASN A 208 -40.17 3.84 -7.54
CA ASN A 208 -40.78 3.52 -8.83
C ASN A 208 -41.73 2.33 -8.64
N LEU A 209 -43.04 2.59 -8.67
CA LEU A 209 -44.10 1.61 -8.42
C LEU A 209 -44.51 0.80 -9.66
N ASP A 210 -44.08 1.21 -10.86
CA ASP A 210 -44.50 0.62 -12.14
C ASP A 210 -43.62 -0.55 -12.63
N VAL A 211 -42.64 -0.99 -11.83
CA VAL A 211 -41.77 -2.12 -12.17
C VAL A 211 -42.37 -3.41 -11.59
N SER A 212 -42.84 -4.31 -12.47
CA SER A 212 -43.45 -5.58 -12.07
C SER A 212 -42.54 -6.40 -11.15
N GLY A 213 -43.02 -6.73 -9.95
CA GLY A 213 -42.29 -7.53 -8.95
C GLY A 213 -41.58 -6.73 -7.85
N MET A 214 -41.76 -5.41 -7.81
CA MET A 214 -41.14 -4.53 -6.82
C MET A 214 -42.18 -3.90 -5.88
N PHE A 215 -42.12 -4.21 -4.58
CA PHE A 215 -42.96 -3.63 -3.54
C PHE A 215 -42.20 -2.52 -2.78
N PRO A 216 -42.90 -1.55 -2.14
CA PRO A 216 -42.28 -0.56 -1.27
C PRO A 216 -41.39 -1.24 -0.22
N GLY A 217 -40.09 -0.93 -0.21
CA GLY A 217 -39.09 -1.52 0.69
C GLY A 217 -38.11 -2.50 0.04
N ASN A 218 -38.27 -2.86 -1.24
CA ASN A 218 -37.28 -3.69 -1.93
C ASN A 218 -36.05 -2.86 -2.34
N LYS A 219 -34.83 -3.37 -2.09
CA LYS A 219 -33.59 -2.69 -2.51
C LYS A 219 -33.58 -2.57 -4.04
N GLY A 220 -33.46 -1.35 -4.56
CA GLY A 220 -33.34 -1.07 -6.00
C GLY A 220 -34.55 -0.43 -6.68
N CYS A 221 -35.63 -0.11 -5.94
CA CYS A 221 -36.83 0.54 -6.52
C CYS A 221 -36.76 2.07 -6.54
N GLU A 222 -35.85 2.67 -5.76
CA GLU A 222 -35.74 4.13 -5.60
C GLU A 222 -34.62 4.66 -6.50
N PHE A 223 -34.98 5.10 -7.71
CA PHE A 223 -34.02 5.67 -8.66
C PHE A 223 -34.68 6.68 -9.61
N VAL A 224 -33.85 7.46 -10.28
CA VAL A 224 -34.24 8.31 -11.41
C VAL A 224 -33.34 8.03 -12.60
N GLU A 225 -33.90 8.09 -13.80
CA GLU A 225 -33.13 8.03 -15.04
C GLU A 225 -32.87 9.44 -15.52
N LEU A 226 -31.61 9.82 -15.62
CA LEU A 226 -31.17 11.15 -16.04
C LEU A 226 -30.50 11.04 -17.41
N LYS A 227 -30.81 11.99 -18.29
CA LYS A 227 -30.21 12.10 -19.62
C LYS A 227 -29.24 13.28 -19.68
N GLU A 228 -28.24 13.18 -20.55
CA GLU A 228 -27.36 14.29 -20.85
C GLU A 228 -28.18 15.55 -21.22
N GLY A 229 -27.84 16.68 -20.60
CA GLY A 229 -28.56 17.95 -20.77
C GLY A 229 -29.70 18.21 -19.78
N ASP A 230 -30.16 17.21 -19.03
CA ASP A 230 -31.17 17.41 -17.98
C ASP A 230 -30.65 18.39 -16.91
N LEU A 231 -31.55 19.23 -16.38
CA LEU A 231 -31.28 20.10 -15.23
C LEU A 231 -31.72 19.40 -13.95
N PHE A 232 -30.81 19.33 -12.98
CA PHE A 232 -31.00 18.62 -11.74
C PHE A 232 -30.53 19.45 -10.54
N THR A 233 -31.36 19.55 -9.51
CA THR A 233 -31.13 20.44 -8.36
C THR A 233 -30.81 19.67 -7.07
N PHE A 234 -29.81 20.14 -6.34
CA PHE A 234 -29.49 19.70 -4.99
C PHE A 234 -29.93 20.77 -4.00
N ASP A 235 -30.65 20.37 -2.95
CA ASP A 235 -31.18 21.25 -1.91
C ASP A 235 -31.13 20.54 -0.54
N PRO A 236 -31.19 21.25 0.61
CA PRO A 236 -31.07 20.62 1.92
C PRO A 236 -32.38 19.98 2.41
N TYR A 237 -33.47 20.11 1.65
CA TYR A 237 -34.80 19.79 2.16
C TYR A 237 -35.01 18.28 2.20
N ASP A 238 -35.42 17.76 3.36
CA ASP A 238 -35.78 16.36 3.59
C ASP A 238 -37.11 16.02 2.93
N ILE A 239 -37.06 16.00 1.60
CA ILE A 239 -38.15 15.69 0.69
C ILE A 239 -37.61 14.60 -0.24
N LEU A 240 -38.46 13.67 -0.66
CA LEU A 240 -38.08 12.65 -1.63
C LEU A 240 -37.66 13.28 -2.96
N GLY A 241 -36.54 12.80 -3.49
CA GLY A 241 -36.00 13.19 -4.79
C GLY A 241 -36.92 12.79 -5.94
N THR A 242 -36.87 13.58 -7.00
CA THR A 242 -37.58 13.37 -8.25
C THR A 242 -36.59 13.47 -9.42
N LYS A 243 -37.07 13.39 -10.67
CA LYS A 243 -36.21 13.54 -11.85
C LYS A 243 -35.53 14.92 -11.94
N THR A 244 -35.99 15.92 -11.17
CA THR A 244 -35.46 17.29 -11.23
C THR A 244 -34.70 17.72 -9.97
N ARG A 245 -34.77 16.94 -8.88
CA ARG A 245 -34.13 17.32 -7.61
C ARG A 245 -33.80 16.16 -6.69
N VAL A 246 -32.84 16.34 -5.78
CA VAL A 246 -32.59 15.43 -4.66
C VAL A 246 -32.00 16.17 -3.46
N GLN A 247 -32.17 15.59 -2.28
CA GLN A 247 -31.64 16.19 -1.06
C GLN A 247 -30.12 16.01 -1.04
N LEU A 248 -29.41 17.04 -0.63
CA LEU A 248 -28.06 16.96 -0.10
C LEU A 248 -28.06 17.71 1.24
N ASP A 249 -28.03 16.97 2.34
CA ASP A 249 -28.16 17.50 3.71
C ASP A 249 -26.87 18.14 4.23
N TYR A 250 -26.30 19.03 3.42
CA TYR A 250 -25.06 19.75 3.69
C TYR A 250 -25.17 21.19 3.14
N PRO A 251 -25.96 22.07 3.79
CA PRO A 251 -26.20 23.44 3.32
C PRO A 251 -24.90 24.24 3.12
N GLU A 252 -23.90 24.02 3.96
CA GLU A 252 -22.58 24.63 3.88
C GLU A 252 -21.82 24.27 2.61
N ILE A 253 -21.98 23.04 2.11
CA ILE A 253 -21.41 22.62 0.83
C ILE A 253 -22.13 23.33 -0.31
N LEU A 254 -23.47 23.29 -0.30
CA LEU A 254 -24.29 23.93 -1.33
C LEU A 254 -24.01 25.44 -1.45
N LYS A 255 -23.69 26.12 -0.34
CA LYS A 255 -23.29 27.53 -0.32
C LYS A 255 -21.90 27.80 -0.90
N GLN A 256 -21.01 26.81 -0.90
CA GLN A 256 -19.64 26.99 -1.40
C GLN A 256 -19.48 26.66 -2.89
N LEU A 257 -20.38 25.85 -3.46
CA LEU A 257 -20.34 25.51 -4.87
C LEU A 257 -20.52 26.75 -5.73
N LYS A 258 -19.78 26.79 -6.84
CA LYS A 258 -19.76 27.87 -7.81
C LYS A 258 -20.19 27.37 -9.18
N VAL A 259 -20.74 28.27 -9.98
CA VAL A 259 -21.01 28.00 -11.39
C VAL A 259 -19.73 27.54 -12.08
N GLY A 260 -19.78 26.38 -12.73
CA GLY A 260 -18.65 25.76 -13.36
C GLY A 260 -18.09 24.54 -12.62
N ASP A 261 -18.37 24.39 -11.32
CA ASP A 261 -17.89 23.25 -10.53
C ASP A 261 -18.44 21.93 -11.07
N LYS A 262 -17.62 20.89 -10.96
CA LYS A 262 -17.97 19.52 -11.37
C LYS A 262 -18.53 18.78 -10.17
N ILE A 263 -19.70 18.16 -10.35
CA ILE A 263 -20.30 17.25 -9.38
C ILE A 263 -20.15 15.84 -9.92
N LEU A 264 -19.72 14.92 -9.07
CA LEU A 264 -19.60 13.49 -9.36
C LEU A 264 -20.48 12.71 -8.40
N LEU A 265 -21.24 11.78 -8.95
CA LEU A 265 -22.18 10.94 -8.22
C LEU A 265 -21.89 9.47 -8.50
N ASP A 266 -22.21 8.63 -7.50
CA ASP A 266 -22.09 7.17 -7.58
C ASP A 266 -20.70 6.73 -8.05
N ASP A 267 -19.68 7.14 -7.29
CA ASP A 267 -18.27 6.86 -7.56
C ASP A 267 -17.78 7.37 -8.94
N GLY A 268 -18.34 8.50 -9.39
CA GLY A 268 -17.95 9.17 -10.63
C GLY A 268 -18.68 8.68 -11.88
N ASN A 269 -19.57 7.69 -11.77
CA ASN A 269 -20.33 7.17 -12.91
C ASN A 269 -21.32 8.18 -13.50
N LEU A 270 -21.78 9.15 -12.72
CA LEU A 270 -22.57 10.28 -13.18
C LEU A 270 -21.83 11.59 -12.94
N SER A 271 -21.60 12.34 -14.02
CA SER A 271 -21.02 13.67 -13.95
C SER A 271 -22.08 14.74 -14.23
N MET A 272 -22.04 15.80 -13.43
CA MET A 272 -22.82 17.01 -13.66
C MET A 272 -21.90 18.24 -13.59
N LYS A 273 -22.34 19.36 -14.16
CA LYS A 273 -21.66 20.66 -14.04
C LYS A 273 -22.62 21.71 -13.51
N VAL A 274 -22.22 22.42 -12.46
CA VAL A 274 -23.02 23.47 -11.85
C VAL A 274 -23.28 24.60 -12.85
N VAL A 275 -24.55 24.97 -13.02
CA VAL A 275 -24.99 26.05 -13.92
C VAL A 275 -25.65 27.20 -13.17
N SER A 276 -26.20 26.95 -11.98
CA SER A 276 -26.81 27.97 -11.13
C SER A 276 -26.66 27.62 -9.65
N THR A 277 -26.52 28.63 -8.81
CA THR A 277 -26.34 28.51 -7.36
C THR A 277 -27.19 29.56 -6.67
N ASN A 278 -27.87 29.20 -5.59
CA ASN A 278 -28.57 30.13 -4.71
C ASN A 278 -28.03 29.97 -3.28
N PRO A 279 -27.20 30.90 -2.77
CA PRO A 279 -26.67 30.81 -1.41
C PRO A 279 -27.68 31.18 -0.30
N GLU A 280 -28.68 32.00 -0.61
CA GLU A 280 -29.74 32.40 0.36
C GLU A 280 -30.66 31.22 0.66
N VAL A 281 -31.06 30.50 -0.39
CA VAL A 281 -31.76 29.23 -0.32
C VAL A 281 -30.79 28.17 -0.83
N PRO A 282 -29.94 27.58 0.05
CA PRO A 282 -28.73 26.85 -0.30
C PRO A 282 -29.02 25.71 -1.26
N SER A 283 -29.02 25.99 -2.56
CA SER A 283 -29.45 25.07 -3.60
C SER A 283 -28.61 25.29 -4.84
N VAL A 284 -28.35 24.19 -5.54
CA VAL A 284 -27.43 24.18 -6.67
C VAL A 284 -28.07 23.39 -7.80
N THR A 285 -28.23 24.02 -8.95
CA THR A 285 -28.70 23.35 -10.18
C THR A 285 -27.50 23.04 -11.05
N ALA A 286 -27.39 21.78 -11.46
CA ALA A 286 -26.36 21.28 -12.35
C ALA A 286 -26.97 20.68 -13.62
N VAL A 287 -26.23 20.77 -14.72
CA VAL A 287 -26.56 20.08 -15.97
C VAL A 287 -25.88 18.72 -16.01
N VAL A 288 -26.65 17.69 -16.34
CA VAL A 288 -26.18 16.30 -16.48
C VAL A 288 -25.29 16.17 -17.71
N ARG A 289 -24.16 15.45 -17.58
CA ARG A 289 -23.15 15.30 -18.64
C ARG A 289 -23.12 13.92 -19.30
N ASN A 290 -23.80 12.95 -18.74
CA ASN A 290 -23.91 11.61 -19.30
C ASN A 290 -25.18 10.93 -18.81
N ASP A 291 -25.73 10.04 -19.64
CA ASP A 291 -26.88 9.24 -19.28
C ASP A 291 -26.55 8.31 -18.11
N TYR A 292 -27.40 8.29 -17.07
CA TYR A 292 -27.19 7.42 -15.92
C TYR A 292 -28.48 7.13 -15.13
N LYS A 293 -28.52 5.96 -14.50
CA LYS A 293 -29.56 5.59 -13.54
C LYS A 293 -29.06 5.86 -12.12
N LEU A 294 -29.54 6.95 -11.53
CA LEU A 294 -29.12 7.39 -10.21
C LEU A 294 -30.05 6.82 -9.12
N PHE A 295 -29.49 6.02 -8.22
CA PHE A 295 -30.22 5.43 -7.09
C PHE A 295 -30.15 6.31 -5.83
N SER A 296 -31.02 6.05 -4.85
CA SER A 296 -30.96 6.68 -3.52
C SER A 296 -29.61 6.49 -2.83
N ARG A 297 -29.22 7.44 -1.95
CA ARG A 297 -28.06 7.32 -1.03
C ARG A 297 -26.71 7.10 -1.71
N LYS A 298 -26.59 7.40 -3.00
CA LYS A 298 -25.32 7.34 -3.73
C LYS A 298 -24.36 8.43 -3.26
N GLY A 299 -23.06 8.14 -3.38
CA GLY A 299 -21.99 9.05 -2.96
C GLY A 299 -22.02 10.33 -3.77
N PHE A 300 -21.70 11.45 -3.12
CA PHE A 300 -21.59 12.77 -3.72
C PHE A 300 -20.15 13.29 -3.54
N SER A 301 -19.51 13.72 -4.63
CA SER A 301 -18.16 14.27 -4.60
C SER A 301 -18.09 15.54 -5.45
N VAL A 302 -17.25 16.47 -5.02
CA VAL A 302 -16.97 17.72 -5.70
C VAL A 302 -15.45 17.86 -5.79
N PRO A 303 -14.84 17.42 -6.90
CA PRO A 303 -13.40 17.51 -7.09
C PRO A 303 -12.88 18.94 -7.03
N ASN A 304 -11.68 19.12 -6.47
CA ASN A 304 -10.95 20.40 -6.36
C ASN A 304 -11.61 21.46 -5.47
N VAL A 305 -12.54 21.06 -4.60
CA VAL A 305 -13.14 21.94 -3.59
C VAL A 305 -12.79 21.40 -2.21
N VAL A 306 -12.17 22.25 -1.38
CA VAL A 306 -12.00 21.95 0.05
C VAL A 306 -13.36 22.09 0.70
N LEU A 307 -13.88 20.99 1.25
CA LEU A 307 -15.24 20.96 1.78
C LEU A 307 -15.22 21.43 3.24
N PRO A 308 -16.14 22.32 3.65
CA PRO A 308 -16.26 22.83 5.02
C PRO A 308 -16.99 21.83 5.91
N VAL A 309 -16.74 20.54 5.69
CA VAL A 309 -17.35 19.46 6.44
C VAL A 309 -16.54 19.19 7.68
N GLU A 310 -17.23 18.78 8.73
CA GLU A 310 -16.53 18.30 9.89
C GLU A 310 -15.76 17.02 9.54
N PHE A 311 -14.47 16.99 9.90
CA PHE A 311 -13.58 15.89 9.59
C PHE A 311 -13.98 14.58 10.28
N LEU A 312 -14.52 14.65 11.51
CA LEU A 312 -15.02 13.50 12.26
C LEU A 312 -16.45 13.79 12.71
N ASP A 313 -17.38 12.92 12.34
CA ASP A 313 -18.71 12.93 12.93
C ASP A 313 -18.74 12.19 14.29
N GLU A 314 -19.91 12.13 14.92
CA GLU A 314 -20.09 11.42 16.19
C GLU A 314 -19.68 9.95 16.10
N LYS A 315 -20.02 9.29 14.99
CA LYS A 315 -19.72 7.88 14.77
C LYS A 315 -18.21 7.69 14.62
N ASP A 316 -17.53 8.55 13.87
CA ASP A 316 -16.09 8.49 13.68
C ASP A 316 -15.32 8.68 14.99
N VAL A 317 -15.73 9.64 15.84
CA VAL A 317 -15.12 9.85 17.16
C VAL A 317 -15.26 8.59 18.02
N LYS A 318 -16.47 8.03 18.08
CA LYS A 318 -16.75 6.79 18.84
C LYS A 318 -16.00 5.59 18.28
N ASP A 319 -15.90 5.45 16.96
CA ASP A 319 -15.14 4.38 16.32
C ASP A 319 -13.64 4.50 16.59
N ALA A 320 -13.09 5.71 16.55
CA ALA A 320 -11.67 5.95 16.81
C ALA A 320 -11.28 5.57 18.24
N ILE A 321 -12.05 6.01 19.24
CA ILE A 321 -11.78 5.67 20.65
C ILE A 321 -12.04 4.18 20.93
N PHE A 322 -13.02 3.57 20.25
CA PHE A 322 -13.26 2.13 20.35
C PHE A 322 -12.12 1.31 19.73
N CYS A 323 -11.61 1.72 18.57
CA CYS A 323 -10.43 1.12 17.94
C CYS A 323 -9.22 1.13 18.89
N LEU A 324 -9.00 2.25 19.58
CA LEU A 324 -7.96 2.35 20.60
C LEU A 324 -8.18 1.35 21.74
N ALA A 325 -9.41 1.24 22.27
CA ALA A 325 -9.72 0.34 23.37
C ALA A 325 -9.59 -1.15 23.02
N ILE A 326 -9.94 -1.57 21.81
CA ILE A 326 -9.78 -2.97 21.38
C ILE A 326 -8.34 -3.31 20.99
N GLY A 327 -7.41 -2.35 21.05
CA GLY A 327 -5.99 -2.57 20.77
C GLY A 327 -5.68 -2.88 19.30
N VAL A 328 -6.31 -2.16 18.36
CA VAL A 328 -5.84 -2.19 16.97
C VAL A 328 -4.44 -1.57 16.88
N ASP A 329 -3.66 -2.00 15.90
CA ASP A 329 -2.26 -1.57 15.74
C ASP A 329 -2.16 -0.29 14.89
N PHE A 330 -3.07 -0.16 13.91
CA PHE A 330 -3.19 0.98 13.01
C PHE A 330 -4.61 1.51 12.95
N LEU A 331 -4.76 2.82 12.88
CA LEU A 331 -6.03 3.51 12.61
C LEU A 331 -5.97 4.14 11.21
N GLY A 332 -6.69 3.54 10.27
CA GLY A 332 -6.97 4.11 8.95
C GLY A 332 -8.02 5.20 9.06
N VAL A 333 -7.72 6.38 8.53
CA VAL A 333 -8.60 7.55 8.65
C VAL A 333 -8.96 8.09 7.27
N SER A 334 -10.25 8.05 6.96
CA SER A 334 -10.81 8.45 5.65
C SER A 334 -10.94 9.97 5.50
N PHE A 335 -10.88 10.44 4.25
CA PHE A 335 -11.13 11.82 3.84
C PHE A 335 -10.31 12.91 4.55
N VAL A 336 -9.09 12.58 4.99
CA VAL A 336 -8.12 13.57 5.50
C VAL A 336 -7.90 14.63 4.43
N GLN A 337 -7.98 15.92 4.80
CA GLN A 337 -7.75 17.04 3.89
C GLN A 337 -6.44 17.77 4.22
N ASN A 338 -6.01 17.79 5.48
CA ASN A 338 -4.82 18.52 5.92
C ASN A 338 -4.23 17.96 7.24
N LYS A 339 -3.07 18.48 7.66
CA LYS A 339 -2.39 18.13 8.91
C LYS A 339 -3.23 18.37 10.17
N SER A 340 -4.03 19.43 10.20
CA SER A 340 -4.85 19.76 11.38
C SER A 340 -5.89 18.68 11.67
N ASP A 341 -6.39 17.98 10.65
CA ASP A 341 -7.30 16.83 10.81
C ASP A 341 -6.66 15.71 11.64
N ILE A 342 -5.40 15.37 11.35
CA ILE A 342 -4.66 14.32 12.07
C ILE A 342 -4.34 14.76 13.51
N LEU A 343 -3.92 16.01 13.70
CA LEU A 343 -3.64 16.55 15.03
C LEU A 343 -4.91 16.59 15.89
N TYR A 344 -6.06 16.94 15.28
CA TYR A 344 -7.35 16.93 15.94
C TYR A 344 -7.71 15.53 16.44
N LEU A 345 -7.53 14.50 15.61
CA LEU A 345 -7.74 13.10 16.02
C LEU A 345 -6.79 12.68 17.15
N ILE A 346 -5.50 13.00 17.06
CA ILE A 346 -4.52 12.68 18.12
C ILE A 346 -4.91 13.31 19.46
N ASN A 347 -5.40 14.55 19.45
CA ASN A 347 -5.87 15.22 20.66
C ASN A 347 -7.06 14.49 21.32
N ILE A 348 -8.01 14.00 20.52
CA ILE A 348 -9.16 13.21 20.99
C ILE A 348 -8.70 11.89 21.59
N LEU A 349 -7.84 11.15 20.88
CA LEU A 349 -7.31 9.87 21.34
C LEU A 349 -6.52 10.01 22.65
N ASN A 350 -5.67 11.04 22.75
CA ASN A 350 -4.91 11.34 23.96
C ASN A 350 -5.81 11.70 25.15
N ASP A 351 -6.87 12.47 24.93
CA ASP A 351 -7.85 12.82 25.98
C ASP A 351 -8.59 11.58 26.46
N PHE A 352 -9.11 10.76 25.53
CA PHE A 352 -9.81 9.52 25.86
C PHE A 352 -8.90 8.56 26.63
N TYR A 353 -7.68 8.31 26.13
CA TYR A 353 -6.70 7.39 26.74
C TYR A 353 -6.39 7.74 28.21
N LYS A 354 -6.40 9.02 28.56
CA LYS A 354 -6.14 9.51 29.94
C LYS A 354 -7.40 9.56 30.80
N SER A 355 -8.58 9.32 30.23
CA SER A 355 -9.86 9.45 30.91
C SER A 355 -10.26 8.17 31.65
N GLU A 356 -11.17 8.30 32.62
CA GLU A 356 -11.77 7.15 33.29
C GLU A 356 -12.62 6.28 32.36
N TYR A 357 -13.19 6.87 31.29
CA TYR A 357 -14.00 6.16 30.30
C TYR A 357 -13.20 5.09 29.55
N TYR A 358 -11.90 5.30 29.33
CA TYR A 358 -11.03 4.31 28.72
C TYR A 358 -10.91 3.06 29.61
N ASN A 359 -10.64 3.25 30.90
CA ASN A 359 -10.56 2.14 31.86
C ASN A 359 -11.91 1.42 32.03
N GLN A 360 -13.02 2.16 32.08
CA GLN A 360 -14.37 1.58 32.13
C GLN A 360 -14.65 0.72 30.88
N LEU A 361 -14.24 1.20 29.70
CA LEU A 361 -14.43 0.46 28.46
C LEU A 361 -13.58 -0.81 28.41
N LEU A 362 -12.31 -0.74 28.82
CA LEU A 362 -11.45 -1.92 28.92
C LEU A 362 -12.02 -2.97 29.87
N GLU A 363 -12.41 -2.56 31.09
CA GLU A 363 -13.04 -3.46 32.06
C GLU A 363 -14.31 -4.09 31.50
N ARG A 364 -15.12 -3.31 30.75
CA ARG A 364 -16.32 -3.87 30.12
C ARG A 364 -15.97 -4.91 29.08
N LEU A 365 -15.02 -4.62 28.19
CA LEU A 365 -14.60 -5.51 27.12
C LEU A 365 -13.96 -6.81 27.64
N ASP A 366 -13.19 -6.74 28.72
CA ASP A 366 -12.55 -7.90 29.35
C ASP A 366 -13.58 -8.84 30.00
N ASN A 367 -14.66 -8.28 30.55
CA ASN A 367 -15.74 -9.04 31.15
C ASN A 367 -16.77 -9.57 30.13
N LEU A 368 -16.58 -9.32 28.83
CA LEU A 368 -17.43 -9.92 27.79
C LEU A 368 -17.14 -11.42 27.68
N ASP A 369 -18.11 -12.21 28.13
CA ASP A 369 -18.13 -13.64 27.87
C ASP A 369 -18.48 -13.90 26.39
N VAL A 370 -17.57 -14.63 25.73
CA VAL A 370 -17.67 -14.98 24.31
C VAL A 370 -18.73 -16.07 24.09
N GLU A 371 -18.95 -16.92 25.10
CA GLU A 371 -19.85 -18.08 24.99
C GLU A 371 -21.31 -17.71 25.21
N THR A 372 -21.59 -16.71 26.06
CA THR A 372 -22.95 -16.24 26.40
C THR A 372 -23.31 -14.91 25.72
N PHE A 373 -22.55 -14.51 24.69
CA PHE A 373 -22.67 -13.23 24.00
C PHE A 373 -24.09 -12.96 23.44
N GLU A 374 -24.79 -12.01 24.06
CA GLU A 374 -26.03 -11.43 23.54
C GLU A 374 -25.76 -10.08 22.88
N ALA A 375 -25.55 -10.10 21.55
CA ALA A 375 -25.12 -8.95 20.77
C ALA A 375 -25.88 -7.65 21.09
N ASN A 376 -27.21 -7.69 21.18
CA ASN A 376 -28.02 -6.48 21.37
C ASN A 376 -27.85 -5.82 22.74
N ARG A 377 -27.72 -6.61 23.81
CA ARG A 377 -27.61 -6.09 25.18
C ARG A 377 -26.22 -5.55 25.45
N GLU A 378 -25.20 -6.29 25.03
CA GLU A 378 -23.81 -5.91 25.25
C GLU A 378 -23.42 -4.65 24.46
N ASP A 379 -23.93 -4.51 23.23
CA ASP A 379 -23.64 -3.34 22.38
C ASP A 379 -24.18 -2.07 23.02
N THR A 380 -25.31 -2.17 23.74
CA THR A 380 -25.91 -1.03 24.45
C THR A 380 -25.02 -0.51 25.58
N LEU A 381 -24.36 -1.39 26.33
CA LEU A 381 -23.52 -0.99 27.47
C LEU A 381 -22.18 -0.40 27.02
N VAL A 382 -21.60 -0.94 25.95
CA VAL A 382 -20.43 -0.32 25.30
C VAL A 382 -20.82 1.04 24.74
N GLU A 383 -21.94 1.13 24.03
CA GLU A 383 -22.42 2.38 23.45
C GLU A 383 -22.74 3.43 24.53
N ASP A 384 -23.21 3.04 25.72
CA ASP A 384 -23.39 3.96 26.86
C ASP A 384 -22.08 4.63 27.28
N ILE A 385 -20.99 3.86 27.43
CA ILE A 385 -19.67 4.42 27.79
C ILE A 385 -19.17 5.38 26.70
N LEU A 386 -19.32 4.99 25.44
CA LEU A 386 -18.94 5.82 24.29
C LEU A 386 -19.78 7.11 24.22
N ASN A 387 -21.09 7.02 24.45
CA ASN A 387 -22.03 8.15 24.52
C ASN A 387 -21.65 9.12 25.63
N ARG A 388 -21.38 8.60 26.84
CA ARG A 388 -20.99 9.44 27.98
C ARG A 388 -19.68 10.16 27.70
N TYR A 389 -18.65 9.48 27.20
CA TYR A 389 -17.43 10.19 26.77
C TYR A 389 -17.72 11.26 25.72
N TYR A 390 -18.52 10.93 24.69
CA TYR A 390 -18.83 11.84 23.60
C TYR A 390 -19.53 13.12 24.11
N HIS A 391 -20.58 12.97 24.93
CA HIS A 391 -21.38 14.10 25.39
C HIS A 391 -20.77 14.86 26.58
N GLU A 392 -20.15 14.15 27.53
CA GLU A 392 -19.68 14.74 28.79
C GLU A 392 -18.24 15.24 28.71
N SER A 393 -17.38 14.63 27.87
CA SER A 393 -15.97 15.04 27.72
C SER A 393 -15.67 15.66 26.36
N PHE A 394 -16.00 14.98 25.25
CA PHE A 394 -15.59 15.41 23.91
C PHE A 394 -16.31 16.68 23.44
N LEU A 395 -17.65 16.71 23.45
CA LEU A 395 -18.42 17.85 22.95
C LEU A 395 -18.03 19.19 23.62
N PRO A 396 -17.87 19.28 24.96
CA PRO A 396 -17.40 20.51 25.61
C PRO A 396 -15.98 20.96 25.19
N LYS A 397 -15.13 20.02 24.77
CA LYS A 397 -13.73 20.25 24.39
C LYS A 397 -13.50 20.32 22.87
N LYS A 398 -14.53 20.07 22.07
CA LYS A 398 -14.48 19.94 20.60
C LYS A 398 -13.69 21.06 19.91
N ASP A 399 -13.99 22.32 20.22
CA ASP A 399 -13.30 23.47 19.61
C ASP A 399 -11.89 23.70 20.16
N MET A 400 -11.63 23.26 21.40
CA MET A 400 -10.30 23.31 22.00
C MET A 400 -9.36 22.34 21.28
N PHE A 401 -9.79 21.10 21.03
CA PHE A 401 -8.99 20.10 20.33
C PHE A 401 -8.55 20.53 18.93
N LYS A 402 -9.34 21.36 18.23
CA LYS A 402 -8.96 21.91 16.90
C LYS A 402 -7.80 22.92 16.97
N LYS A 403 -7.58 23.54 18.14
CA LYS A 403 -6.58 24.60 18.34
C LYS A 403 -5.31 24.10 19.03
N LEU A 404 -5.35 22.91 19.62
CA LEU A 404 -4.22 22.33 20.33
C LEU A 404 -3.23 21.73 19.34
N LEU A 405 -1.96 22.11 19.49
CA LEU A 405 -0.85 21.35 18.92
C LEU A 405 -0.53 20.22 19.91
N PRO A 406 -0.71 18.94 19.56
CA PRO A 406 -0.37 17.84 20.45
C PRO A 406 1.14 17.87 20.72
N THR A 407 1.52 17.59 21.97
CA THR A 407 2.93 17.43 22.34
C THR A 407 3.51 16.13 21.76
N GLU A 408 2.71 15.05 21.69
CA GLU A 408 3.04 13.73 21.13
C GLU A 408 1.79 12.81 21.11
N ASN A 409 1.79 11.72 20.33
CA ASN A 409 0.77 10.67 20.41
C ASN A 409 1.13 9.67 21.53
N ALA A 410 0.45 9.76 22.68
CA ALA A 410 0.78 8.97 23.86
C ALA A 410 0.14 7.58 23.87
N THR A 411 -0.70 7.26 22.89
CA THR A 411 -1.54 6.06 22.87
C THR A 411 -0.84 4.82 22.30
N GLY A 412 0.23 5.02 21.52
CA GLY A 412 0.90 3.96 20.77
C GLY A 412 0.11 3.47 19.53
N LEU A 413 -1.09 3.99 19.26
CA LEU A 413 -1.88 3.68 18.07
C LEU A 413 -1.33 4.44 16.85
N ALA A 414 -0.91 3.73 15.82
CA ALA A 414 -0.32 4.32 14.63
C ALA A 414 -1.40 4.86 13.67
N ILE A 415 -1.27 6.12 13.21
CA ILE A 415 -2.26 6.78 12.35
C ILE A 415 -1.86 6.68 10.87
N ILE A 416 -2.77 6.12 10.06
CA ILE A 416 -2.63 5.94 8.61
C ILE A 416 -3.69 6.80 7.90
N PRO A 417 -3.38 8.05 7.50
CA PRO A 417 -4.29 8.84 6.68
C PRO A 417 -4.51 8.19 5.32
N LYS A 418 -5.77 8.17 4.89
CA LYS A 418 -6.17 7.73 3.55
C LYS A 418 -6.20 8.95 2.63
N ILE A 419 -5.37 8.91 1.59
CA ILE A 419 -5.32 9.97 0.59
C ILE A 419 -6.43 9.74 -0.43
N GLU A 420 -7.53 10.46 -0.22
CA GLU A 420 -8.78 10.32 -0.96
C GLU A 420 -9.23 11.65 -1.56
N LYS A 421 -8.56 12.77 -1.25
CA LYS A 421 -8.94 14.14 -1.63
C LYS A 421 -7.78 14.89 -2.26
N GLN A 422 -8.08 15.81 -3.20
CA GLN A 422 -7.08 16.71 -3.78
C GLN A 422 -6.42 17.59 -2.71
N ALA A 423 -7.18 18.10 -1.74
CA ALA A 423 -6.65 18.90 -0.63
C ALA A 423 -5.53 18.17 0.14
N ALA A 424 -5.68 16.84 0.32
CA ALA A 424 -4.68 16.01 0.98
C ALA A 424 -3.39 15.89 0.16
N LEU A 425 -3.49 15.91 -1.18
CA LEU A 425 -2.32 15.94 -2.06
C LEU A 425 -1.60 17.28 -1.96
N ASP A 426 -2.34 18.38 -1.81
CA ASP A 426 -1.79 19.72 -1.70
C ASP A 426 -1.05 19.90 -0.35
N ASP A 427 -1.54 19.29 0.73
CA ASP A 427 -0.95 19.33 2.09
C ASP A 427 -0.13 18.08 2.46
N ILE A 428 0.23 17.26 1.48
CA ILE A 428 0.81 15.92 1.68
C ILE A 428 2.07 15.93 2.57
N HIS A 429 2.91 16.97 2.44
CA HIS A 429 4.14 17.11 3.19
C HIS A 429 3.90 17.30 4.68
N GLU A 430 2.90 18.09 5.05
CA GLU A 430 2.55 18.36 6.43
C GLU A 430 1.80 17.19 7.06
N ILE A 431 0.93 16.53 6.29
CA ILE A 431 0.27 15.27 6.67
C ILE A 431 1.31 14.19 7.03
N LEU A 432 2.31 13.95 6.17
CA LEU A 432 3.32 12.93 6.40
C LEU A 432 4.24 13.23 7.59
N LYS A 433 4.43 14.50 7.98
CA LYS A 433 5.20 14.84 9.19
C LYS A 433 4.55 14.31 10.46
N VAL A 434 3.21 14.26 10.51
CA VAL A 434 2.44 13.94 11.73
C VAL A 434 1.76 12.57 11.70
N SER A 435 1.92 11.81 10.61
CA SER A 435 1.33 10.48 10.42
C SER A 435 2.36 9.37 10.61
N ASP A 436 1.93 8.13 10.86
CA ASP A 436 2.84 6.98 11.02
C ASP A 436 3.03 6.18 9.72
N GLY A 437 2.26 6.51 8.70
CA GLY A 437 2.26 5.90 7.38
C GLY A 437 1.28 6.60 6.46
N LEU A 438 0.89 5.94 5.38
CA LEU A 438 -0.07 6.46 4.42
C LEU A 438 -0.80 5.35 3.68
N MET A 439 -2.06 5.58 3.31
CA MET A 439 -2.82 4.70 2.41
C MET A 439 -3.25 5.46 1.15
N VAL A 440 -2.83 4.98 -0.03
CA VAL A 440 -3.31 5.46 -1.33
C VAL A 440 -4.63 4.76 -1.65
N ALA A 441 -5.74 5.44 -1.40
CA ALA A 441 -7.09 4.92 -1.64
C ALA A 441 -7.55 5.27 -3.06
N ARG A 442 -7.20 4.40 -4.01
CA ARG A 442 -7.30 4.66 -5.45
C ARG A 442 -8.71 4.85 -5.97
N GLY A 443 -9.69 4.16 -5.37
CA GLY A 443 -11.10 4.29 -5.69
C GLY A 443 -11.59 5.72 -5.50
N ASP A 444 -11.53 6.24 -4.26
CA ASP A 444 -11.98 7.60 -3.97
C ASP A 444 -11.05 8.66 -4.59
N LEU A 445 -9.73 8.45 -4.60
CA LEU A 445 -8.78 9.39 -5.21
C LEU A 445 -8.95 9.51 -6.73
N GLY A 446 -9.34 8.43 -7.42
CA GLY A 446 -9.62 8.42 -8.86
C GLY A 446 -10.89 9.19 -9.24
N ILE A 447 -11.75 9.52 -8.27
CA ILE A 447 -12.91 10.40 -8.45
C ILE A 447 -12.46 11.87 -8.35
N GLU A 448 -11.57 12.17 -7.41
CA GLU A 448 -11.10 13.53 -7.12
C GLU A 448 -10.03 14.03 -8.11
N THR A 449 -9.24 13.10 -8.67
CA THR A 449 -8.19 13.39 -9.65
C THR A 449 -8.57 12.90 -11.03
N ASP A 450 -7.92 13.40 -12.08
CA ASP A 450 -8.04 12.78 -13.39
C ASP A 450 -7.54 11.33 -13.29
N LEU A 451 -8.37 10.37 -13.74
CA LEU A 451 -8.04 8.95 -13.73
C LEU A 451 -6.71 8.65 -14.45
N ALA A 452 -6.37 9.42 -15.48
CA ALA A 452 -5.08 9.29 -16.17
C ALA A 452 -3.88 9.72 -15.31
N ASN A 453 -4.10 10.60 -14.34
CA ASN A 453 -3.08 11.07 -13.40
C ASN A 453 -2.95 10.17 -12.16
N LEU A 454 -3.98 9.37 -11.83
CA LEU A 454 -3.98 8.51 -10.65
C LEU A 454 -2.73 7.60 -10.52
N PRO A 455 -2.28 6.90 -11.58
CA PRO A 455 -1.04 6.11 -11.51
C PRO A 455 0.21 6.97 -11.25
N ILE A 456 0.23 8.22 -11.73
CA ILE A 456 1.35 9.16 -11.51
C ILE A 456 1.36 9.62 -10.05
N VAL A 457 0.20 9.96 -9.50
CA VAL A 457 0.04 10.37 -8.10
C VAL A 457 0.45 9.24 -7.17
N GLN A 458 -0.04 8.00 -7.39
CA GLN A 458 0.37 6.81 -6.64
C GLN A 458 1.90 6.67 -6.58
N LYS A 459 2.56 6.72 -7.74
CA LYS A 459 4.03 6.60 -7.83
C LYS A 459 4.74 7.63 -6.95
N ARG A 460 4.26 8.88 -6.98
CA ARG A 460 4.83 9.99 -6.20
C ARG A 460 4.60 9.83 -4.71
N LEU A 461 3.39 9.45 -4.30
CA LEU A 461 3.07 9.20 -2.89
C LEU A 461 3.93 8.07 -2.30
N ILE A 462 4.10 6.98 -3.05
CA ILE A 462 4.98 5.86 -2.65
C ILE A 462 6.42 6.35 -2.51
N GLN A 463 6.95 7.13 -3.46
CA GLN A 463 8.31 7.67 -3.34
C GLN A 463 8.47 8.61 -2.16
N LEU A 464 7.51 9.52 -1.92
CA LEU A 464 7.55 10.40 -0.76
C LEU A 464 7.62 9.60 0.54
N CYS A 465 6.72 8.64 0.72
CA CYS A 465 6.68 7.80 1.92
C CYS A 465 8.01 7.05 2.10
N ARG A 466 8.47 6.34 1.07
CA ARG A 466 9.63 5.47 1.19
C ARG A 466 10.98 6.19 1.20
N VAL A 467 11.19 7.13 0.28
CA VAL A 467 12.50 7.73 0.02
C VAL A 467 12.75 8.94 0.91
N VAL A 468 11.71 9.73 1.19
CA VAL A 468 11.83 10.97 1.96
C VAL A 468 11.52 10.73 3.43
N TYR A 469 10.33 10.22 3.73
CA TYR A 469 9.85 10.13 5.11
C TYR A 469 10.20 8.81 5.82
N ARG A 470 10.60 7.79 5.06
CA ARG A 470 10.86 6.42 5.53
C ARG A 470 9.66 5.83 6.29
N LYS A 471 8.44 6.07 5.79
CA LYS A 471 7.18 5.60 6.39
C LYS A 471 6.48 4.59 5.48
N PRO A 472 5.75 3.62 6.03
CA PRO A 472 5.05 2.61 5.25
C PRO A 472 3.94 3.21 4.38
N CYS A 473 3.85 2.75 3.13
CA CYS A 473 2.80 3.13 2.20
C CYS A 473 1.95 1.91 1.76
N ILE A 474 0.65 1.98 1.98
CA ILE A 474 -0.35 1.00 1.54
C ILE A 474 -0.94 1.44 0.21
N VAL A 475 -0.98 0.56 -0.78
CA VAL A 475 -1.76 0.77 -2.02
C VAL A 475 -3.05 -0.04 -1.94
N ALA A 476 -4.18 0.64 -2.04
CA ALA A 476 -5.49 0.09 -1.72
C ALA A 476 -6.50 0.25 -2.85
N THR A 477 -7.54 -0.62 -2.80
CA THR A 477 -8.71 -0.68 -3.70
C THR A 477 -8.40 -1.09 -5.13
N GLN A 478 -9.31 -1.83 -5.77
CA GLN A 478 -9.19 -2.28 -7.17
C GLN A 478 -7.89 -3.03 -7.49
N MET A 479 -7.35 -3.81 -6.53
CA MET A 479 -6.12 -4.57 -6.78
C MET A 479 -6.41 -5.82 -7.62
N LEU A 480 -7.41 -6.61 -7.20
CA LEU A 480 -7.84 -7.85 -7.87
C LEU A 480 -9.38 -7.91 -7.92
N GLU A 481 -10.05 -6.78 -8.16
CA GLU A 481 -11.50 -6.59 -8.07
C GLU A 481 -12.33 -7.69 -8.75
N THR A 482 -11.93 -8.18 -9.92
CA THR A 482 -12.64 -9.24 -10.65
C THR A 482 -12.68 -10.55 -9.88
N MET A 483 -11.73 -10.79 -8.96
CA MET A 483 -11.69 -11.99 -8.15
C MET A 483 -12.78 -12.08 -7.07
N ARG A 484 -13.61 -11.03 -6.92
CA ARG A 484 -14.83 -11.12 -6.13
C ARG A 484 -15.80 -12.17 -6.66
N SER A 485 -15.85 -12.36 -7.97
CA SER A 485 -16.77 -13.29 -8.66
C SER A 485 -16.07 -14.18 -9.69
N SER A 486 -14.73 -14.12 -9.77
CA SER A 486 -13.92 -14.91 -10.67
C SER A 486 -12.81 -15.62 -9.89
N PRO A 487 -12.50 -16.90 -10.17
CA PRO A 487 -11.38 -17.58 -9.53
C PRO A 487 -10.01 -17.08 -10.04
N MET A 488 -9.97 -16.25 -11.08
CA MET A 488 -8.74 -15.74 -11.71
C MET A 488 -8.85 -14.24 -11.98
N PRO A 489 -7.75 -13.48 -11.80
CA PRO A 489 -7.72 -12.05 -12.12
C PRO A 489 -7.49 -11.81 -13.62
N THR A 490 -7.70 -10.58 -14.03
CA THR A 490 -7.32 -10.09 -15.35
C THR A 490 -5.82 -9.79 -15.43
N ARG A 491 -5.30 -9.72 -16.66
CA ARG A 491 -3.90 -9.29 -16.89
C ARG A 491 -3.64 -7.85 -16.43
N ALA A 492 -4.65 -7.00 -16.49
CA ALA A 492 -4.55 -5.60 -16.05
C ALA A 492 -4.33 -5.53 -14.54
N GLU A 493 -5.10 -6.29 -13.76
CA GLU A 493 -4.96 -6.37 -12.30
C GLU A 493 -3.63 -6.98 -11.87
N VAL A 494 -3.17 -8.04 -12.54
CA VAL A 494 -1.83 -8.61 -12.29
C VAL A 494 -0.73 -7.58 -12.54
N SER A 495 -0.84 -6.84 -13.65
CA SER A 495 0.09 -5.76 -13.99
C SER A 495 0.03 -4.62 -12.96
N ASP A 496 -1.15 -4.28 -12.48
CA ASP A 496 -1.35 -3.20 -11.51
C ASP A 496 -0.73 -3.52 -10.14
N VAL A 497 -0.99 -4.72 -9.59
CA VAL A 497 -0.33 -5.22 -8.37
C VAL A 497 1.19 -5.23 -8.53
N SER A 498 1.70 -5.77 -9.63
CA SER A 498 3.15 -5.81 -9.90
C SER A 498 3.76 -4.41 -10.00
N ASN A 499 3.06 -3.46 -10.63
CA ASN A 499 3.53 -2.08 -10.71
C ASN A 499 3.55 -1.39 -9.35
N ALA A 500 2.58 -1.63 -8.46
CA ALA A 500 2.62 -1.10 -7.09
C ALA A 500 3.86 -1.61 -6.31
N VAL A 501 4.21 -2.88 -6.50
CA VAL A 501 5.44 -3.47 -5.93
C VAL A 501 6.68 -2.82 -6.53
N PHE A 502 6.78 -2.75 -7.87
CA PHE A 502 7.89 -2.06 -8.52
C PHE A 502 7.99 -0.61 -8.08
N ASP A 503 6.87 0.07 -7.86
CA ASP A 503 6.79 1.42 -7.33
C ASP A 503 7.44 1.54 -5.96
N GLY A 504 7.41 0.48 -5.16
CA GLY A 504 8.08 0.40 -3.87
C GLY A 504 7.12 0.44 -2.69
N ALA A 505 5.84 0.13 -2.91
CA ALA A 505 4.84 0.04 -1.86
C ALA A 505 5.27 -0.95 -0.76
N ASP A 506 5.02 -0.59 0.50
CA ASP A 506 5.27 -1.48 1.63
C ASP A 506 4.20 -2.56 1.72
N ALA A 507 2.95 -2.20 1.41
CA ALA A 507 1.83 -3.11 1.42
C ALA A 507 0.86 -2.90 0.25
N VAL A 508 0.21 -3.98 -0.17
CA VAL A 508 -0.98 -3.94 -1.03
C VAL A 508 -2.19 -4.46 -0.28
N MET A 509 -3.36 -3.90 -0.56
CA MET A 509 -4.58 -4.19 0.21
C MET A 509 -5.73 -4.74 -0.64
N LEU A 510 -6.27 -5.88 -0.21
CA LEU A 510 -7.54 -6.42 -0.69
C LEU A 510 -8.70 -5.81 0.12
N SER A 511 -9.73 -5.38 -0.61
CA SER A 511 -10.93 -4.74 -0.08
C SER A 511 -12.10 -5.71 -0.12
N ALA A 512 -13.01 -5.57 -1.09
CA ALA A 512 -14.18 -6.43 -1.20
C ALA A 512 -13.80 -7.85 -1.63
N GLU A 513 -12.65 -8.02 -2.29
CA GLU A 513 -12.14 -9.31 -2.75
C GLU A 513 -12.00 -10.32 -1.60
N SER A 514 -11.53 -9.88 -0.43
CA SER A 514 -11.43 -10.72 0.77
C SER A 514 -12.65 -10.59 1.70
N ALA A 515 -13.31 -9.43 1.75
CA ALA A 515 -14.38 -9.20 2.73
C ALA A 515 -15.73 -9.84 2.35
N THR A 516 -16.10 -9.79 1.07
CA THR A 516 -17.42 -10.25 0.56
C THR A 516 -17.34 -11.06 -0.73
N GLY A 517 -16.14 -11.26 -1.27
CA GLY A 517 -15.92 -12.04 -2.49
C GLY A 517 -16.15 -13.54 -2.30
N GLU A 518 -16.33 -14.25 -3.41
CA GLU A 518 -16.52 -15.70 -3.46
C GLU A 518 -15.20 -16.47 -3.27
N TYR A 519 -14.06 -15.86 -3.57
CA TYR A 519 -12.74 -16.51 -3.59
C TYR A 519 -11.69 -15.81 -2.68
N PRO A 520 -11.98 -15.56 -1.40
CA PRO A 520 -11.10 -14.72 -0.55
C PRO A 520 -9.71 -15.33 -0.36
N LYS A 521 -9.63 -16.64 -0.05
CA LYS A 521 -8.36 -17.36 0.15
C LYS A 521 -7.53 -17.42 -1.13
N ASP A 522 -8.16 -17.72 -2.27
CA ASP A 522 -7.46 -17.83 -3.54
C ASP A 522 -6.97 -16.46 -4.03
N THR A 523 -7.74 -15.41 -3.79
CA THR A 523 -7.31 -14.03 -4.05
C THR A 523 -6.03 -13.70 -3.27
N VAL A 524 -5.98 -14.05 -1.98
CA VAL A 524 -4.77 -13.84 -1.16
C VAL A 524 -3.58 -14.58 -1.77
N LYS A 525 -3.74 -15.87 -2.11
CA LYS A 525 -2.69 -16.69 -2.72
C LYS A 525 -2.19 -16.14 -4.06
N ILE A 526 -3.10 -15.68 -4.91
CA ILE A 526 -2.74 -15.09 -6.21
C ILE A 526 -1.98 -13.78 -6.02
N GLN A 527 -2.45 -12.89 -5.14
CA GLN A 527 -1.72 -11.66 -4.85
C GLN A 527 -0.33 -11.98 -4.29
N ARG A 528 -0.22 -12.90 -3.32
CA ARG A 528 1.05 -13.38 -2.76
C ARG A 528 2.01 -13.87 -3.84
N ARG A 529 1.52 -14.64 -4.82
CA ARG A 529 2.29 -15.10 -5.98
C ARG A 529 2.81 -13.94 -6.83
N ILE A 530 1.99 -12.91 -7.08
CA ILE A 530 2.39 -11.73 -7.86
C ILE A 530 3.50 -10.97 -7.12
N LEU A 531 3.35 -10.76 -5.80
CA LEU A 531 4.36 -10.12 -4.95
C LEU A 531 5.69 -10.89 -5.03
N PHE A 532 5.65 -12.19 -4.74
CA PHE A 532 6.81 -13.09 -4.76
C PHE A 532 7.56 -13.05 -6.10
N THR A 533 6.81 -13.11 -7.20
CA THR A 533 7.37 -13.14 -8.56
C THR A 533 8.02 -11.80 -8.90
N THR A 534 7.36 -10.69 -8.53
CA THR A 534 7.85 -9.33 -8.84
C THR A 534 9.12 -9.00 -8.08
N GLU A 535 9.18 -9.33 -6.78
CA GLU A 535 10.33 -9.03 -5.92
C GLU A 535 11.61 -9.78 -6.30
N ARG A 536 11.46 -10.98 -6.88
CA ARG A 536 12.58 -11.85 -7.31
C ARG A 536 13.08 -11.54 -8.71
N ASP A 537 12.38 -10.67 -9.45
CA ASP A 537 12.87 -10.26 -10.76
C ASP A 537 14.17 -9.44 -10.60
N PRO A 538 15.25 -9.76 -11.32
CA PRO A 538 16.52 -9.02 -11.23
C PRO A 538 16.38 -7.51 -11.53
N TYR A 539 15.31 -7.12 -12.23
CA TYR A 539 14.99 -5.72 -12.52
C TYR A 539 14.50 -4.95 -11.29
N PHE A 540 13.87 -5.62 -10.31
CA PHE A 540 13.29 -5.00 -9.12
C PHE A 540 14.30 -4.15 -8.32
N PRO A 541 15.44 -4.69 -7.82
CA PRO A 541 16.38 -3.91 -7.01
C PRO A 541 16.99 -2.75 -7.80
N THR A 542 17.22 -2.93 -9.10
CA THR A 542 17.76 -1.86 -9.97
C THR A 542 16.78 -0.69 -10.05
N MET A 543 15.48 -0.97 -10.20
CA MET A 543 14.44 0.07 -10.18
C MET A 543 14.34 0.80 -8.84
N GLN A 544 14.64 0.13 -7.72
CA GLN A 544 14.62 0.81 -6.42
C GLN A 544 15.79 1.75 -6.23
N ILE A 545 17.00 1.33 -6.60
CA ILE A 545 18.21 2.17 -6.53
C ILE A 545 18.06 3.40 -7.42
N ILE A 546 17.58 3.25 -8.66
CA ILE A 546 17.38 4.39 -9.58
C ILE A 546 16.49 5.47 -8.94
N LYS A 547 15.47 5.06 -8.17
CA LYS A 547 14.55 6.00 -7.52
C LYS A 547 15.19 6.75 -6.35
N GLU A 548 16.07 6.11 -5.60
CA GLU A 548 16.85 6.79 -4.56
C GLU A 548 17.87 7.75 -5.19
N MET A 549 18.49 7.38 -6.32
CA MET A 549 19.43 8.27 -7.02
C MET A 549 18.78 9.58 -7.52
N LEU A 550 17.46 9.60 -7.76
CA LEU A 550 16.76 10.80 -8.23
C LEU A 550 16.82 11.98 -7.26
N ILE A 551 17.11 11.73 -5.98
CA ILE A 551 17.26 12.76 -4.94
C ILE A 551 18.73 13.00 -4.56
N ASP A 552 19.69 12.37 -5.23
CA ASP A 552 21.12 12.58 -4.98
C ASP A 552 21.57 13.95 -5.52
N GLU A 553 22.04 14.82 -4.63
CA GLU A 553 22.55 16.15 -4.98
C GLU A 553 23.66 16.12 -6.03
N ASN A 554 24.51 15.08 -6.03
CA ASN A 554 25.57 14.93 -7.02
C ASN A 554 25.00 14.59 -8.40
N LEU A 555 23.97 13.74 -8.46
CA LEU A 555 23.29 13.43 -9.72
C LEU A 555 22.57 14.67 -10.25
N ILE A 556 21.86 15.40 -9.39
CA ILE A 556 21.19 16.65 -9.76
C ILE A 556 22.21 17.68 -10.28
N SER A 557 23.34 17.84 -9.58
CA SER A 557 24.44 18.71 -9.98
C SER A 557 25.04 18.29 -11.31
N SER A 558 25.20 16.98 -11.54
CA SER A 558 25.68 16.41 -12.80
C SER A 558 24.71 16.66 -13.95
N ILE A 559 23.40 16.47 -13.75
CA ILE A 559 22.36 16.77 -14.76
C ILE A 559 22.37 18.27 -15.08
N LYS A 560 22.48 19.12 -14.06
CA LYS A 560 22.59 20.57 -14.24
C LYS A 560 23.81 20.95 -15.09
N ALA A 561 24.96 20.30 -14.88
CA ALA A 561 26.18 20.54 -15.64
C ALA A 561 26.12 19.97 -17.07
N GLN A 562 25.66 18.74 -17.25
CA GLN A 562 25.69 18.02 -18.53
C GLN A 562 24.50 18.35 -19.44
N ARG A 563 23.33 18.64 -18.85
CA ARG A 563 22.06 18.89 -19.55
C ARG A 563 21.33 20.10 -18.95
N PRO A 564 21.93 21.31 -19.01
CA PRO A 564 21.40 22.50 -18.35
C PRO A 564 19.99 22.86 -18.79
N HIS A 565 19.65 22.67 -20.07
CA HIS A 565 18.28 22.92 -20.56
C HIS A 565 17.25 21.92 -20.01
N LEU A 566 17.63 20.66 -19.82
CA LEU A 566 16.77 19.65 -19.20
C LEU A 566 16.57 19.98 -17.73
N TYR A 567 17.65 20.30 -17.01
CA TYR A 567 17.58 20.75 -15.62
C TYR A 567 16.69 21.99 -15.49
N GLN A 568 16.89 23.02 -16.31
CA GLN A 568 16.08 24.23 -16.26
C GLN A 568 14.61 23.95 -16.55
N LYS A 569 14.30 23.03 -17.47
CA LYS A 569 12.93 22.57 -17.71
C LYS A 569 12.35 21.83 -16.51
N MET A 570 13.12 20.95 -15.87
CA MET A 570 12.73 20.25 -14.64
C MET A 570 12.51 21.24 -13.49
N ASP A 571 13.44 22.16 -13.26
CA ASP A 571 13.42 23.16 -12.21
C ASP A 571 12.22 24.12 -12.37
N ASN A 572 11.97 24.60 -13.60
CA ASN A 572 10.78 25.40 -13.92
C ASN A 572 9.46 24.65 -13.68
N LEU A 573 9.44 23.33 -13.91
CA LEU A 573 8.26 22.49 -13.70
C LEU A 573 8.07 22.10 -12.23
N LEU A 574 9.15 21.93 -11.48
CA LEU A 574 9.14 21.36 -10.13
C LEU A 574 9.21 22.42 -9.03
N LYS A 575 9.77 23.61 -9.30
CA LYS A 575 9.95 24.72 -8.35
C LYS A 575 10.42 24.25 -6.96
N ILE A 576 11.42 23.36 -6.94
CA ILE A 576 11.80 22.60 -5.75
C ILE A 576 12.48 23.53 -4.73
N ASP A 577 11.97 23.55 -3.50
CA ASP A 577 12.72 24.05 -2.35
C ASP A 577 13.52 22.89 -1.72
N ILE A 578 14.81 22.80 -2.04
CA ILE A 578 15.72 21.74 -1.58
C ILE A 578 16.13 21.95 -0.11
N HIS A 579 15.90 23.13 0.47
CA HIS A 579 16.47 23.50 1.76
C HIS A 579 15.89 22.70 2.95
N HIS A 580 14.63 22.27 2.85
CA HIS A 580 13.95 21.51 3.92
C HIS A 580 14.38 20.04 4.04
N TYR A 581 14.89 19.42 2.96
CA TYR A 581 15.26 18.00 2.98
C TYR A 581 16.56 17.73 3.75
N ASN A 582 17.55 18.60 3.56
CA ASN A 582 18.86 18.46 4.20
C ASN A 582 18.80 18.65 5.72
N GLU A 583 17.91 19.52 6.21
CA GLU A 583 17.69 19.70 7.65
C GLU A 583 17.12 18.43 8.32
N PHE A 584 16.14 17.78 7.68
CA PHE A 584 15.56 16.52 8.16
C PHE A 584 16.62 15.40 8.22
N LEU A 585 17.41 15.20 7.16
CA LEU A 585 18.46 14.19 7.17
C LEU A 585 19.54 14.46 8.23
N ASN A 586 19.95 15.73 8.39
CA ASN A 586 20.94 16.10 9.39
C ASN A 586 20.48 15.80 10.83
N SER A 587 19.17 15.88 11.10
CA SER A 587 18.59 15.51 12.39
C SER A 587 18.68 14.00 12.72
N LYS A 588 18.98 13.15 11.74
CA LYS A 588 18.98 11.67 11.83
C LYS A 588 20.34 11.05 11.47
N LEU A 589 21.44 11.76 11.76
CA LEU A 589 22.80 11.34 11.38
C LEU A 589 23.15 9.89 11.80
N HIS A 590 22.78 9.48 13.02
CA HIS A 590 23.01 8.12 13.52
C HIS A 590 22.33 7.03 12.68
N MET A 591 21.16 7.32 12.10
CA MET A 591 20.45 6.40 11.22
C MET A 591 21.18 6.27 9.88
N LYS A 592 21.67 7.39 9.35
CA LYS A 592 22.48 7.41 8.13
C LYS A 592 23.76 6.59 8.29
N GLU A 593 24.48 6.77 9.41
CA GLU A 593 25.67 5.97 9.72
C GLU A 593 25.36 4.47 9.80
N ALA A 594 24.20 4.10 10.36
CA ALA A 594 23.76 2.70 10.37
C ALA A 594 23.54 2.17 8.95
N LEU A 595 22.87 2.93 8.07
CA LEU A 595 22.65 2.55 6.67
C LEU A 595 23.96 2.42 5.89
N ASP A 596 24.91 3.35 6.08
CA ASP A 596 26.23 3.31 5.42
C ASP A 596 26.99 2.03 5.79
N ARG A 597 26.91 1.60 7.06
CA ARG A 597 27.51 0.34 7.53
C ARG A 597 26.82 -0.89 6.95
N ILE A 598 25.49 -0.87 6.81
CA ILE A 598 24.75 -1.94 6.13
C ILE A 598 25.21 -2.02 4.67
N ALA A 599 25.26 -0.89 3.97
CA ALA A 599 25.71 -0.84 2.58
C ALA A 599 27.15 -1.38 2.42
N ASP A 600 28.06 -1.01 3.32
CA ASP A 600 29.43 -1.54 3.33
C ASP A 600 29.45 -3.07 3.50
N ALA A 601 28.63 -3.62 4.40
CA ALA A 601 28.52 -5.06 4.62
C ALA A 601 28.02 -5.80 3.36
N PHE A 602 26.97 -5.30 2.69
CA PHE A 602 26.44 -5.87 1.44
C PHE A 602 27.41 -5.73 0.27
N SER A 603 28.28 -4.70 0.27
CA SER A 603 29.29 -4.54 -0.78
C SER A 603 30.40 -5.60 -0.69
N LYS A 604 30.69 -6.09 0.51
CA LYS A 604 31.79 -7.03 0.80
C LYS A 604 31.32 -8.48 0.87
N ASN A 605 30.12 -8.72 1.38
CA ASN A 605 29.60 -10.05 1.73
C ASN A 605 28.30 -10.38 0.95
N ASP A 606 27.99 -11.67 0.79
CA ASP A 606 26.70 -12.12 0.24
C ASP A 606 25.74 -12.33 1.41
N VAL A 607 25.10 -11.24 1.85
CA VAL A 607 24.19 -11.28 3.01
C VAL A 607 22.86 -11.92 2.61
N ASP A 608 22.41 -12.93 3.36
CA ASP A 608 21.16 -13.67 3.14
C ASP A 608 20.00 -13.11 3.95
N ALA A 609 20.28 -12.47 5.10
CA ALA A 609 19.28 -11.84 5.96
C ALA A 609 19.88 -10.70 6.79
N ILE A 610 19.04 -9.76 7.18
CA ILE A 610 19.36 -8.73 8.17
C ILE A 610 18.60 -9.09 9.45
N VAL A 611 19.27 -9.26 10.58
CA VAL A 611 18.62 -9.51 11.86
C VAL A 611 18.72 -8.26 12.72
N VAL A 612 17.60 -7.79 13.24
CA VAL A 612 17.55 -6.63 14.13
C VAL A 612 16.96 -7.07 15.45
N ALA A 613 17.76 -7.02 16.52
CA ALA A 613 17.30 -7.25 17.88
C ALA A 613 17.04 -5.89 18.56
N CYS A 614 15.77 -5.55 18.79
CA CYS A 614 15.34 -4.32 19.46
C CYS A 614 13.93 -4.45 20.07
N ASP A 615 13.64 -3.65 21.10
CA ASP A 615 12.34 -3.65 21.79
C ASP A 615 11.52 -2.37 21.53
N ASP A 616 12.14 -1.35 20.94
CA ASP A 616 11.60 0.01 20.78
C ASP A 616 12.12 0.75 19.52
N GLY A 617 12.63 0.01 18.52
CA GLY A 617 13.31 0.56 17.34
C GLY A 617 12.51 0.53 16.03
N LEU A 618 11.24 0.95 16.02
CA LEU A 618 10.40 0.89 14.80
C LEU A 618 10.95 1.76 13.66
N GLU A 619 11.36 2.99 13.96
CA GLU A 619 11.90 3.90 12.94
C GLU A 619 13.19 3.33 12.33
N LEU A 620 14.05 2.70 13.13
CA LEU A 620 15.24 1.98 12.61
C LEU A 620 14.86 0.91 11.59
N LEU A 621 13.87 0.07 11.91
CA LEU A 621 13.39 -0.97 10.99
C LEU A 621 12.88 -0.37 9.68
N GLN A 622 12.11 0.72 9.76
CA GLN A 622 11.57 1.39 8.57
C GLN A 622 12.67 2.01 7.71
N TRP A 623 13.71 2.57 8.32
CA TRP A 623 14.87 3.08 7.59
C TRP A 623 15.66 1.96 6.91
N VAL A 624 15.95 0.85 7.60
CA VAL A 624 16.61 -0.32 6.99
C VAL A 624 15.77 -0.88 5.85
N SER A 625 14.46 -1.05 6.08
CA SER A 625 13.48 -1.51 5.09
C SER A 625 13.43 -0.61 3.85
N SER A 626 13.53 0.71 4.04
CA SER A 626 13.44 1.68 2.96
C SER A 626 14.53 1.52 1.89
N GLN A 627 15.66 0.89 2.24
CA GLN A 627 16.77 0.60 1.32
C GLN A 627 16.46 -0.56 0.36
N ARG A 628 15.39 -1.31 0.61
CA ARG A 628 14.88 -2.39 -0.26
C ARG A 628 15.94 -3.43 -0.64
N TYR A 629 16.84 -3.75 0.29
CA TYR A 629 17.67 -4.95 0.17
C TYR A 629 16.76 -6.16 0.02
N VAL A 630 16.90 -6.92 -1.07
CA VAL A 630 16.02 -8.05 -1.41
C VAL A 630 16.40 -9.29 -0.58
N VAL A 631 16.35 -9.13 0.73
CA VAL A 631 16.57 -10.14 1.76
C VAL A 631 15.60 -9.88 2.90
N PRO A 632 15.21 -10.90 3.67
CA PRO A 632 14.40 -10.69 4.86
C PRO A 632 15.09 -9.84 5.92
N ILE A 633 14.30 -9.01 6.59
CA ILE A 633 14.66 -8.34 7.83
C ILE A 633 13.97 -9.08 8.97
N VAL A 634 14.73 -9.82 9.77
CA VAL A 634 14.21 -10.58 10.91
C VAL A 634 14.28 -9.71 12.15
N LEU A 635 13.13 -9.27 12.66
CA LEU A 635 13.03 -8.56 13.93
C LEU A 635 12.96 -9.56 15.08
N LEU A 636 13.87 -9.45 16.05
CA LEU A 636 13.78 -10.15 17.33
C LEU A 636 13.40 -9.14 18.40
N THR A 637 12.21 -9.30 18.99
CA THR A 637 11.69 -8.34 19.95
C THR A 637 10.93 -9.01 21.08
N ARG A 638 11.05 -8.46 22.29
CA ARG A 638 10.23 -8.81 23.45
C ARG A 638 8.97 -7.96 23.53
N ASN A 639 8.82 -6.97 22.65
CA ASN A 639 7.69 -6.06 22.63
C ASN A 639 6.65 -6.51 21.59
N PRO A 640 5.48 -7.03 22.02
CA PRO A 640 4.42 -7.46 21.10
C PRO A 640 3.89 -6.32 20.23
N ALA A 641 3.84 -5.08 20.75
CA ALA A 641 3.35 -3.92 20.00
C ALA A 641 4.30 -3.58 18.84
N LEU A 642 5.61 -3.58 19.07
CA LEU A 642 6.60 -3.40 18.01
C LEU A 642 6.51 -4.52 16.96
N SER A 643 6.37 -5.77 17.42
CA SER A 643 6.19 -6.92 16.55
C SER A 643 5.00 -6.74 15.60
N ARG A 644 3.85 -6.31 16.14
CA ARG A 644 2.65 -6.03 15.34
C ARG A 644 2.84 -4.85 14.40
N GLN A 645 3.27 -3.68 14.90
CA GLN A 645 3.48 -2.48 14.07
C GLN A 645 4.49 -2.72 12.93
N SER A 646 5.49 -3.58 13.15
CA SER A 646 6.45 -3.93 12.11
C SER A 646 5.85 -4.70 10.93
N GLN A 647 4.66 -5.31 11.09
CA GLN A 647 4.01 -6.11 10.03
C GLN A 647 3.55 -5.27 8.82
N LEU A 648 3.48 -3.94 8.94
CA LEU A 648 3.23 -3.06 7.81
C LEU A 648 4.52 -2.62 7.10
N THR A 649 5.69 -2.93 7.67
CA THR A 649 7.00 -2.53 7.14
C THR A 649 7.51 -3.58 6.16
N TRP A 650 7.90 -3.15 4.95
CA TRP A 650 8.38 -4.04 3.90
C TRP A 650 9.57 -4.89 4.35
N GLY A 651 9.56 -6.18 4.01
CA GLY A 651 10.64 -7.13 4.26
C GLY A 651 10.79 -7.58 5.70
N VAL A 652 10.06 -6.98 6.66
CA VAL A 652 10.20 -7.29 8.08
C VAL A 652 9.40 -8.53 8.46
N LYS A 653 10.03 -9.51 9.09
CA LYS A 653 9.37 -10.64 9.76
C LYS A 653 9.77 -10.64 11.22
N SER A 654 8.80 -10.60 12.12
CA SER A 654 9.07 -10.50 13.55
C SER A 654 8.98 -11.86 14.24
N HIS A 655 9.82 -12.03 15.25
CA HIS A 655 9.86 -13.19 16.15
C HIS A 655 9.90 -12.69 17.58
N PHE A 656 9.07 -13.30 18.42
CA PHE A 656 9.04 -12.97 19.84
C PHE A 656 10.27 -13.55 20.53
N LEU A 657 11.12 -12.69 21.07
CA LEU A 657 12.32 -13.08 21.79
C LEU A 657 11.93 -13.40 23.24
N PRO A 658 12.17 -14.62 23.76
CA PRO A 658 11.82 -14.92 25.14
C PRO A 658 12.63 -14.10 26.15
N GLU A 659 12.06 -13.86 27.32
CA GLU A 659 12.76 -13.16 28.40
C GLU A 659 14.02 -13.92 28.84
N GLY A 660 15.09 -13.17 29.14
CA GLY A 660 16.38 -13.75 29.55
C GLY A 660 17.17 -14.47 28.45
N VAL A 661 16.61 -14.65 27.25
CA VAL A 661 17.30 -15.30 26.13
C VAL A 661 18.16 -14.31 25.35
N ASN A 662 19.38 -14.73 25.03
CA ASN A 662 20.27 -13.97 24.16
C ASN A 662 19.71 -13.95 22.72
N PRO A 663 19.57 -12.77 22.09
CA PRO A 663 19.06 -12.66 20.73
C PRO A 663 19.79 -13.51 19.68
N GLU A 664 21.12 -13.63 19.78
CA GLU A 664 21.92 -14.37 18.81
C GLU A 664 21.68 -15.88 18.92
N ASP A 665 21.70 -16.41 20.14
CA ASP A 665 21.42 -17.83 20.40
C ASP A 665 20.01 -18.20 19.94
N TYR A 666 19.06 -17.31 20.19
CA TYR A 666 17.69 -17.47 19.72
C TYR A 666 17.61 -17.47 18.19
N PHE A 667 18.33 -16.55 17.52
CA PHE A 667 18.37 -16.52 16.07
C PHE A 667 18.94 -17.83 15.49
N ARG A 668 20.08 -18.31 16.02
CA ARG A 668 20.69 -19.59 15.61
C ARG A 668 19.77 -20.79 15.85
N PHE A 669 18.84 -20.68 16.80
CA PHE A 669 17.80 -21.67 17.01
C PHE A 669 16.70 -21.58 15.94
N ILE A 670 16.07 -20.40 15.76
CA ILE A 670 14.92 -20.26 14.85
C ILE A 670 15.29 -20.39 13.38
N VAL A 671 16.50 -19.99 12.99
CA VAL A 671 16.97 -20.03 11.59
C VAL A 671 17.03 -21.46 11.04
N LYS A 672 17.20 -22.48 11.90
CA LYS A 672 17.11 -23.90 11.51
C LYS A 672 15.72 -24.30 11.00
N HIS A 673 14.71 -23.50 11.30
CA HIS A 673 13.32 -23.68 10.87
C HIS A 673 12.94 -22.73 9.72
N TYR A 674 13.84 -21.86 9.28
CA TYR A 674 13.69 -21.12 8.04
C TYR A 674 14.07 -22.00 6.84
N PRO A 675 13.61 -21.66 5.63
CA PRO A 675 14.02 -22.35 4.41
C PRO A 675 15.56 -22.45 4.26
N PRO A 676 16.08 -23.50 3.61
CA PRO A 676 17.45 -24.03 3.77
C PRO A 676 18.61 -23.16 3.24
N ASN A 677 18.44 -21.84 3.09
CA ASN A 677 19.38 -20.96 2.37
C ASN A 677 19.80 -19.69 3.15
N ILE A 678 19.75 -19.68 4.48
CA ILE A 678 20.30 -18.57 5.30
C ILE A 678 21.64 -19.01 5.88
N HIS A 679 22.74 -18.47 5.37
CA HIS A 679 24.10 -18.78 5.82
C HIS A 679 24.78 -17.56 6.44
N ASP A 680 24.76 -16.43 5.72
CA ASP A 680 25.49 -15.23 6.11
C ASP A 680 24.51 -14.13 6.51
N VAL A 681 24.57 -13.71 7.76
CA VAL A 681 23.58 -12.80 8.34
C VAL A 681 24.24 -11.56 8.91
N LEU A 682 23.69 -10.40 8.60
CA LEU A 682 24.07 -9.15 9.24
C LEU A 682 23.22 -8.96 10.50
N PHE A 683 23.84 -9.07 11.66
CA PHE A 683 23.18 -8.97 12.96
C PHE A 683 23.37 -7.57 13.56
N LEU A 684 22.27 -6.90 13.88
CA LEU A 684 22.22 -5.59 14.51
C LEU A 684 21.57 -5.71 15.90
N LYS A 685 22.27 -5.22 16.92
CA LYS A 685 21.68 -4.99 18.26
C LYS A 685 21.39 -3.51 18.39
N ALA A 686 20.15 -3.13 18.66
CA ALA A 686 19.75 -1.74 18.77
C ALA A 686 19.00 -1.46 20.09
N ARG A 687 19.10 -0.23 20.55
CA ARG A 687 18.32 0.33 21.67
C ARG A 687 17.69 1.62 21.18
N GLY A 688 16.37 1.69 21.18
CA GLY A 688 15.62 2.68 20.41
C GLY A 688 16.04 2.64 18.94
N ASN A 689 16.27 3.82 18.38
CA ASN A 689 16.72 3.98 16.99
C ASN A 689 18.26 3.95 16.83
N GLN A 690 19.01 3.64 17.89
CA GLN A 690 20.48 3.61 17.84
C GLN A 690 21.02 2.19 17.80
N VAL A 691 21.80 1.89 16.77
CA VAL A 691 22.50 0.61 16.65
C VAL A 691 23.73 0.60 17.56
N GLN A 692 23.79 -0.38 18.46
CA GLN A 692 24.85 -0.58 19.43
C GLN A 692 25.98 -1.45 18.88
N SER A 693 25.64 -2.52 18.15
CA SER A 693 26.63 -3.39 17.50
C SER A 693 26.17 -3.88 16.14
N PHE A 694 27.14 -4.17 15.28
CA PHE A 694 26.98 -4.79 13.97
C PHE A 694 27.96 -5.95 13.86
N GLU A 695 27.44 -7.14 13.57
CA GLU A 695 28.22 -8.37 13.50
C GLU A 695 27.79 -9.17 12.27
N MET A 696 28.77 -9.70 11.52
CA MET A 696 28.49 -10.73 10.51
C MET A 696 28.49 -12.08 11.19
N ILE A 697 27.39 -12.82 11.06
CA ILE A 697 27.21 -14.13 11.66
C ILE A 697 27.10 -15.18 10.55
N HIS A 698 27.98 -16.17 10.64
CA HIS A 698 27.89 -17.40 9.86
C HIS A 698 27.07 -18.42 10.68
N VAL A 699 25.94 -18.83 10.12
CA VAL A 699 24.91 -19.67 10.77
C VAL A 699 25.19 -21.16 10.65
#